data_AF-A0A357JEU0-F1
#
_entry.id   AF-A0A357JEU0-F1
#
_cell.length_a   1.000
_cell.length_b   1.000
_cell.length_c   1.000
_cell.angle_alpha   90.00
_cell.angle_beta   90.00
_cell.angle_gamma   90.00
#
_symmetry.space_group_name_H-M   'P 1'
#
loop_
_entity.id
_entity.type
_entity.pdbx_description
1 polymer ?
#
loop_
_entity_poly.entity_id
_entity_poly.type
_entity_poly.pdbx_seq_one_letter_code
_entity_poly.pdbx_strand_id
1 'polypeptide(L)'
;MKRLLFTIVLILAVVGFAQAQNGSVSGGSPLQLISTTSVLPATNTPATAEGTDFGTVPLSTTVSQTYRFTSSVVDVLSVTAANLTGDWVQQSPTPFSITGVNATSDFTVDFTPTAAGTQTTTVQLEVFNNTTFLTENFFFEISGTGGAAAPIIEVIGDDNLLVTPTVILGDNTDFGNVVIGNTNIRSYTIKNIGSAPLIVTNVFRPAGSADFTVLTLPVTLPATLAPNASFTFQVEFAPTAAVTRNAVIGIANNDANFSFQVSGVGVAAAPDMDVIGNSTSITSGSNSPNAGDDTLFPNTDITGSSVAHTFTIANNGAADLLLTNVPLVNITGVDAADFTVTATPTTPVASGGGTTTFTITFDPTTVGVKNATISIPNNGVNDPYTFAIQGEGIDGVPVGSELLITQYYEGVGNDQWIEVKNISSNSITSGFYNLCLYENTGTREGVISTNAPVHSVAIGGTGAGGLILPGEVVIFKNSAAALPLSGNLGSGLVTSTSVCTFTGDDVILISTSTGVNCYNDRIDIIGDIPPPAGFPSNWGVDKSFVKGCGTTYLPSITFDVSNKDYIELLLEEVDNANSDANVALGTQNIGTTTWTTTWSNGTSDRTRTTIISGTYTAANGNLGACHLTINGTLDFDSNTTNYVQVNENLIINGTFNLGDQESLYSVNVLDPGGLPVSISGTITKSETTTSLTNRDDYTYWSSPVQGANISTVFSGYRQSSLYYWDMGAVNSNGTGGNQALGEWIPAEGQVMKRAKGYISQGPFAGSYPLQATVSFSGTPNNGTVDLTNAGNDIVFNNNGNSLDDLNLIGNPYPSAIDADEFINESNNQNSINGTLWFWTHQTPNNNDPDTANEQYTGNDYACYNLTGGTAAVSGGLEPTQFIGSAQGFLVQANSTLEKVTFTDGMRVKGSNTQFFKESNTKNKKSAIKEKDRLWLNIESSEGGASNQILIGFFDKATDGFDKLYDGQKITAGWVSLYSKIDTLKYAIQGLSSFTTDKRVSLGFDTYIDDASVTYNISIDHIEGVINDNDVYLVDNEL
;
A
#
# COMPACT_ATOMS: atom_id res chain seq x y z
N MET A 1 19.61 41.51 28.83
CA MET A 1 19.55 43.00 28.83
C MET A 1 18.61 43.43 27.70
N LYS A 2 17.68 44.42 27.88
CA LYS A 2 16.82 45.06 26.82
C LYS A 2 15.88 44.09 26.04
N ARG A 3 14.68 44.42 25.52
CA ARG A 3 13.62 45.46 25.71
C ARG A 3 12.36 44.99 24.88
N LEU A 4 11.10 45.43 25.04
CA LEU A 4 10.29 45.90 26.20
C LEU A 4 8.83 46.21 25.76
N LEU A 5 7.84 45.42 26.24
CA LEU A 5 6.35 45.62 26.17
C LEU A 5 5.67 45.54 24.77
N PHE A 6 4.38 45.14 24.54
CA PHE A 6 3.16 44.78 25.31
C PHE A 6 2.09 45.89 25.55
N THR A 7 0.79 45.50 25.45
CA THR A 7 -0.47 46.13 26.03
C THR A 7 -1.44 46.89 25.09
N ILE A 8 -2.72 46.97 25.51
CA ILE A 8 -3.96 47.33 24.76
C ILE A 8 -4.85 48.32 25.59
N VAL A 9 -5.79 49.04 24.94
CA VAL A 9 -7.01 49.74 25.47
C VAL A 9 -6.97 51.20 26.01
N LEU A 10 -7.50 52.13 25.18
CA LEU A 10 -8.67 53.04 25.34
C LEU A 10 -8.78 54.24 26.34
N ILE A 11 -9.44 55.32 25.85
CA ILE A 11 -10.24 56.41 26.51
C ILE A 11 -9.71 57.89 26.52
N LEU A 12 -10.65 58.79 26.18
CA LEU A 12 -10.68 60.22 25.77
C LEU A 12 -10.08 61.32 26.69
N ALA A 13 -9.68 62.48 26.09
CA ALA A 13 -10.04 63.91 26.43
C ALA A 13 -8.92 64.96 26.12
N VAL A 14 -9.12 66.28 25.83
CA VAL A 14 -10.18 67.09 25.16
C VAL A 14 -9.65 68.52 24.80
N VAL A 15 -10.04 69.07 23.62
CA VAL A 15 -10.16 70.50 23.14
C VAL A 15 -9.08 71.59 23.43
N GLY A 16 -8.72 72.39 22.38
CA GLY A 16 -8.14 73.75 22.54
C GLY A 16 -7.73 74.54 21.25
N PHE A 17 -8.66 75.34 20.68
CA PHE A 17 -8.57 76.64 19.92
C PHE A 17 -7.21 77.22 19.41
N ALA A 18 -7.09 78.00 18.29
CA ALA A 18 -8.05 78.58 17.31
C ALA A 18 -7.41 79.13 15.99
N GLN A 19 -8.21 79.16 14.91
CA GLN A 19 -8.35 80.15 13.81
C GLN A 19 -7.14 80.84 13.09
N ALA A 20 -7.17 80.80 11.74
CA ALA A 20 -7.13 81.99 10.86
C ALA A 20 -7.59 81.72 9.39
N GLN A 21 -8.47 82.60 8.87
CA GLN A 21 -8.60 83.17 7.49
C GLN A 21 -8.00 82.41 6.25
N ASN A 22 -8.62 82.39 5.05
CA ASN A 22 -9.93 82.85 4.52
C ASN A 22 -10.08 82.36 3.04
N GLY A 23 -11.30 82.19 2.51
CA GLY A 23 -11.53 81.90 1.08
C GLY A 23 -12.89 81.26 0.78
N SER A 24 -13.86 82.05 0.28
CA SER A 24 -15.18 81.54 -0.11
C SER A 24 -15.18 80.99 -1.55
N VAL A 25 -15.72 79.78 -1.72
CA VAL A 25 -16.16 79.23 -3.02
C VAL A 25 -17.62 78.78 -2.85
N SER A 26 -18.43 78.90 -3.90
CA SER A 26 -19.84 78.47 -3.88
C SER A 26 -19.95 76.94 -3.77
N GLY A 27 -20.31 76.45 -2.59
CA GLY A 27 -20.37 75.01 -2.30
C GLY A 27 -21.55 74.31 -2.96
N GLY A 28 -21.27 73.50 -3.97
CA GLY A 28 -21.98 72.24 -4.19
C GLY A 28 -21.26 71.10 -3.45
N SER A 29 -21.93 69.97 -3.23
CA SER A 29 -21.32 68.81 -2.56
C SER A 29 -20.08 68.30 -3.33
N PRO A 30 -18.96 68.01 -2.65
CA PRO A 30 -17.82 67.31 -3.23
C PRO A 30 -18.11 65.88 -3.73
N LEU A 31 -19.22 65.24 -3.32
CA LEU A 31 -19.68 63.95 -3.83
C LEU A 31 -20.69 64.15 -4.97
N GLN A 32 -20.58 63.37 -6.05
CA GLN A 32 -21.47 63.45 -7.22
C GLN A 32 -21.94 62.07 -7.67
N LEU A 33 -23.22 61.93 -8.01
CA LEU A 33 -23.81 60.72 -8.62
C LEU A 33 -23.63 60.78 -10.14
N ILE A 34 -23.07 59.73 -10.75
CA ILE A 34 -22.77 59.68 -12.20
C ILE A 34 -23.47 58.54 -12.96
N SER A 35 -24.27 57.71 -12.29
CA SER A 35 -25.05 56.64 -12.95
C SER A 35 -26.41 57.09 -13.50
N THR A 36 -26.57 58.38 -13.82
CA THR A 36 -27.80 58.95 -14.40
C THR A 36 -27.48 59.80 -15.62
N THR A 37 -28.39 59.86 -16.59
CA THR A 37 -28.24 60.62 -17.85
C THR A 37 -28.55 62.12 -17.71
N SER A 38 -29.12 62.53 -16.57
CA SER A 38 -29.59 63.89 -16.29
C SER A 38 -28.72 64.60 -15.24
N VAL A 39 -28.27 65.82 -15.53
CA VAL A 39 -27.50 66.64 -14.57
C VAL A 39 -28.38 67.05 -13.40
N LEU A 40 -28.08 66.54 -12.20
CA LEU A 40 -28.73 66.93 -10.95
C LEU A 40 -28.47 68.42 -10.63
N PRO A 41 -29.44 69.15 -10.05
CA PRO A 41 -29.27 70.55 -9.69
C PRO A 41 -28.22 70.73 -8.57
N ALA A 42 -27.41 71.79 -8.66
CA ALA A 42 -26.31 72.07 -7.73
C ALA A 42 -26.76 72.63 -6.36
N THR A 43 -27.92 72.19 -5.86
CA THR A 43 -28.49 72.55 -4.56
C THR A 43 -28.95 71.29 -3.85
N ASN A 44 -28.78 71.20 -2.52
CA ASN A 44 -29.19 70.04 -1.71
C ASN A 44 -30.73 69.96 -1.62
N THR A 45 -31.36 69.55 -2.71
CA THR A 45 -32.80 69.49 -2.90
C THR A 45 -33.07 68.19 -3.68
N PRO A 46 -33.79 67.22 -3.09
CA PRO A 46 -34.05 65.95 -3.77
C PRO A 46 -34.72 66.15 -5.13
N ALA A 47 -34.30 65.35 -6.11
CA ALA A 47 -34.83 65.35 -7.46
C ALA A 47 -34.76 63.93 -8.04
N THR A 48 -35.79 63.54 -8.77
CA THR A 48 -35.83 62.32 -9.57
C THR A 48 -35.01 62.48 -10.85
N ALA A 49 -34.34 61.41 -11.26
CA ALA A 49 -33.41 61.38 -12.38
C ALA A 49 -33.62 60.13 -13.24
N GLU A 50 -33.23 60.19 -14.52
CA GLU A 50 -33.26 58.99 -15.37
C GLU A 50 -32.25 57.96 -14.83
N GLY A 51 -32.73 56.75 -14.52
CA GLY A 51 -31.94 55.66 -13.95
C GLY A 51 -32.08 55.46 -12.44
N THR A 52 -33.02 56.12 -11.75
CA THR A 52 -33.34 55.84 -10.32
C THR A 52 -34.68 55.14 -10.10
N ASP A 53 -35.32 54.65 -11.16
CA ASP A 53 -36.54 53.83 -11.09
C ASP A 53 -36.22 52.33 -11.24
N PHE A 54 -36.81 51.52 -10.37
CA PHE A 54 -36.74 50.05 -10.39
C PHE A 54 -37.87 49.42 -11.24
N GLY A 55 -38.84 50.22 -11.71
CA GLY A 55 -39.95 49.76 -12.52
C GLY A 55 -40.99 48.97 -11.71
N THR A 56 -41.74 48.08 -12.37
CA THR A 56 -42.78 47.28 -11.69
C THR A 56 -42.21 45.97 -11.15
N VAL A 57 -42.18 45.84 -9.82
CA VAL A 57 -41.66 44.67 -9.09
C VAL A 57 -42.81 43.97 -8.35
N PRO A 58 -43.06 42.66 -8.54
CA PRO A 58 -44.10 41.94 -7.79
C PRO A 58 -43.88 42.01 -6.28
N LEU A 59 -44.97 42.04 -5.49
CA LEU A 59 -44.85 42.16 -4.04
C LEU A 59 -44.02 41.01 -3.45
N SER A 60 -43.26 41.31 -2.41
CA SER A 60 -42.34 40.38 -1.71
C SER A 60 -41.26 39.73 -2.60
N THR A 61 -41.05 40.21 -3.82
CA THR A 61 -39.90 39.83 -4.66
C THR A 61 -38.88 40.97 -4.67
N THR A 62 -37.60 40.67 -4.84
CA THR A 62 -36.51 41.64 -4.73
C THR A 62 -35.90 41.94 -6.09
N VAL A 63 -35.63 43.22 -6.38
CA VAL A 63 -34.80 43.68 -7.50
C VAL A 63 -33.72 44.61 -6.98
N SER A 64 -32.48 44.45 -7.44
CA SER A 64 -31.32 45.25 -7.06
C SER A 64 -30.95 46.28 -8.14
N GLN A 65 -30.51 47.48 -7.74
CA GLN A 65 -29.96 48.51 -8.64
C GLN A 65 -28.70 49.13 -8.02
N THR A 66 -27.66 49.34 -8.83
CA THR A 66 -26.35 49.85 -8.39
C THR A 66 -26.11 51.27 -8.89
N TYR A 67 -25.87 52.19 -7.96
CA TYR A 67 -25.55 53.58 -8.20
C TYR A 67 -24.05 53.82 -8.14
N ARG A 68 -23.51 54.64 -9.06
CA ARG A 68 -22.07 54.95 -9.11
C ARG A 68 -21.81 56.41 -8.78
N PHE A 69 -20.94 56.63 -7.80
CA PHE A 69 -20.54 57.94 -7.30
C PHE A 69 -19.13 58.32 -7.73
N THR A 70 -18.80 59.61 -7.70
CA THR A 70 -17.44 60.14 -7.88
C THR A 70 -17.11 61.30 -6.94
N SER A 71 -15.83 61.50 -6.66
CA SER A 71 -15.29 62.61 -5.88
C SER A 71 -14.82 63.76 -6.78
N SER A 72 -15.18 64.99 -6.44
CA SER A 72 -14.62 66.21 -7.06
C SER A 72 -13.43 66.83 -6.29
N VAL A 73 -12.97 66.18 -5.20
CA VAL A 73 -11.83 66.63 -4.38
C VAL A 73 -10.62 65.70 -4.50
N VAL A 74 -9.43 66.27 -4.27
CA VAL A 74 -8.13 65.57 -4.45
C VAL A 74 -7.85 64.54 -3.35
N ASP A 75 -8.61 64.60 -2.24
CA ASP A 75 -8.37 63.83 -1.03
C ASP A 75 -9.38 62.68 -0.87
N VAL A 76 -9.48 62.13 0.36
CA VAL A 76 -10.41 61.04 0.69
C VAL A 76 -11.75 61.59 1.18
N LEU A 77 -12.83 61.30 0.45
CA LEU A 77 -14.19 61.35 0.97
C LEU A 77 -14.54 59.98 1.57
N SER A 78 -14.99 59.93 2.81
CA SER A 78 -15.52 58.71 3.43
C SER A 78 -17.02 58.82 3.60
N VAL A 79 -17.77 57.89 2.98
CA VAL A 79 -19.21 57.77 3.24
C VAL A 79 -19.37 56.95 4.52
N THR A 80 -19.68 57.63 5.61
CA THR A 80 -19.68 57.09 6.98
C THR A 80 -20.96 56.32 7.30
N ALA A 81 -22.09 56.77 6.78
CA ALA A 81 -23.39 56.13 6.93
C ALA A 81 -24.24 56.36 5.68
N ALA A 82 -25.23 55.49 5.47
CA ALA A 82 -26.28 55.67 4.47
C ALA A 82 -27.64 55.37 5.13
N ASN A 83 -28.64 56.18 4.82
CA ASN A 83 -29.97 56.12 5.42
C ASN A 83 -31.02 56.12 4.32
N LEU A 84 -31.90 55.14 4.34
CA LEU A 84 -33.03 54.93 3.44
C LEU A 84 -34.13 54.21 4.25
N THR A 85 -35.39 54.39 3.86
CA THR A 85 -36.54 53.88 4.65
C THR A 85 -37.68 53.40 3.76
N GLY A 86 -38.52 52.49 4.29
CA GLY A 86 -39.57 51.79 3.55
C GLY A 86 -39.09 50.44 3.05
N ASP A 87 -39.59 50.01 1.89
CA ASP A 87 -39.35 48.70 1.28
C ASP A 87 -37.98 48.57 0.57
N TRP A 88 -36.96 49.24 1.13
CA TRP A 88 -35.67 49.50 0.49
C TRP A 88 -34.51 49.10 1.41
N VAL A 89 -33.57 48.31 0.91
CA VAL A 89 -32.45 47.76 1.71
C VAL A 89 -31.12 48.01 0.99
N GLN A 90 -30.12 48.52 1.70
CA GLN A 90 -28.76 48.68 1.18
C GLN A 90 -27.99 47.36 1.23
N GLN A 91 -27.30 47.02 0.14
CA GLN A 91 -26.42 45.85 0.06
C GLN A 91 -24.92 46.20 -0.02
N SER A 92 -24.54 47.41 -0.46
CA SER A 92 -23.13 47.84 -0.40
C SER A 92 -22.67 48.06 1.04
N PRO A 93 -21.43 47.69 1.41
CA PRO A 93 -20.90 47.95 2.75
C PRO A 93 -20.70 49.46 3.00
N THR A 94 -21.14 49.92 4.17
CA THR A 94 -20.74 51.21 4.76
C THR A 94 -19.99 50.97 6.07
N PRO A 95 -18.92 51.74 6.37
CA PRO A 95 -18.43 52.88 5.59
C PRO A 95 -17.65 52.46 4.33
N PHE A 96 -17.72 53.28 3.28
CA PHE A 96 -16.85 53.17 2.10
C PHE A 96 -16.11 54.49 1.86
N SER A 97 -15.13 54.53 0.96
CA SER A 97 -14.34 55.74 0.70
C SER A 97 -13.94 55.90 -0.76
N ILE A 98 -13.87 57.14 -1.22
CA ILE A 98 -13.46 57.55 -2.57
C ILE A 98 -12.24 58.45 -2.41
N THR A 99 -11.12 58.08 -3.03
CA THR A 99 -9.82 58.76 -2.88
C THR A 99 -9.39 59.39 -4.20
N GLY A 100 -9.35 60.73 -4.25
CA GLY A 100 -8.87 61.49 -5.39
C GLY A 100 -9.95 61.95 -6.39
N VAL A 101 -9.61 62.95 -7.19
CA VAL A 101 -10.53 63.57 -8.16
C VAL A 101 -10.91 62.57 -9.25
N ASN A 102 -12.20 62.49 -9.57
CA ASN A 102 -12.80 61.57 -10.54
C ASN A 102 -12.68 60.07 -10.19
N ALA A 103 -12.17 59.70 -9.00
CA ALA A 103 -12.25 58.32 -8.52
C ALA A 103 -13.72 57.95 -8.25
N THR A 104 -14.08 56.66 -8.35
CA THR A 104 -15.48 56.21 -8.29
C THR A 104 -15.71 55.07 -7.30
N SER A 105 -16.91 54.96 -6.74
CA SER A 105 -17.35 53.83 -5.90
C SER A 105 -18.85 53.54 -6.10
N ASP A 106 -19.25 52.31 -5.79
CA ASP A 106 -20.58 51.76 -6.10
C ASP A 106 -21.44 51.47 -4.86
N PHE A 107 -22.72 51.82 -4.96
CA PHE A 107 -23.72 51.73 -3.89
C PHE A 107 -24.96 50.98 -4.40
N THR A 108 -25.17 49.74 -3.94
CA THR A 108 -26.29 48.89 -4.36
C THR A 108 -27.43 48.94 -3.36
N VAL A 109 -28.65 49.10 -3.88
CA VAL A 109 -29.91 49.08 -3.13
C VAL A 109 -30.84 48.02 -3.73
N ASP A 110 -31.50 47.28 -2.86
CA ASP A 110 -32.58 46.35 -3.16
C ASP A 110 -33.95 47.00 -2.90
N PHE A 111 -34.91 46.73 -3.78
CA PHE A 111 -36.32 47.05 -3.60
C PHE A 111 -37.13 45.77 -3.42
N THR A 112 -37.89 45.66 -2.32
CA THR A 112 -38.74 44.50 -2.00
C THR A 112 -40.14 44.96 -1.59
N PRO A 113 -41.02 45.36 -2.53
CA PRO A 113 -42.28 46.01 -2.21
C PRO A 113 -43.22 45.14 -1.36
N THR A 114 -43.62 45.65 -0.20
CA THR A 114 -44.63 45.07 0.71
C THR A 114 -46.04 45.54 0.37
N ALA A 115 -46.18 46.65 -0.37
CA ALA A 115 -47.45 47.22 -0.81
C ALA A 115 -47.45 47.61 -2.30
N ALA A 116 -48.62 47.46 -2.94
CA ALA A 116 -48.83 47.75 -4.36
C ALA A 116 -49.00 49.25 -4.65
N GLY A 117 -48.51 49.68 -5.80
CA GLY A 117 -48.44 51.09 -6.22
C GLY A 117 -47.02 51.64 -6.21
N THR A 118 -46.84 52.84 -6.76
CA THR A 118 -45.52 53.50 -6.83
C THR A 118 -45.08 53.98 -5.46
N GLN A 119 -43.89 53.55 -5.07
CA GLN A 119 -43.19 53.96 -3.87
C GLN A 119 -41.97 54.80 -4.25
N THR A 120 -41.58 55.71 -3.36
CA THR A 120 -40.43 56.60 -3.52
C THR A 120 -39.75 56.78 -2.17
N THR A 121 -38.42 56.73 -2.12
CA THR A 121 -37.67 57.06 -0.90
C THR A 121 -36.46 57.93 -1.23
N THR A 122 -36.05 58.77 -0.30
CA THR A 122 -34.81 59.56 -0.42
C THR A 122 -33.68 58.79 0.24
N VAL A 123 -32.62 58.50 -0.52
CA VAL A 123 -31.37 57.98 0.02
C VAL A 123 -30.53 59.16 0.50
N GLN A 124 -30.13 59.14 1.77
CA GLN A 124 -29.23 60.11 2.40
C GLN A 124 -27.87 59.45 2.69
N LEU A 125 -26.78 60.03 2.19
CA LEU A 125 -25.41 59.60 2.48
C LEU A 125 -24.71 60.60 3.44
N GLU A 126 -24.30 60.10 4.62
CA GLU A 126 -23.20 60.58 5.49
C GLU A 126 -21.89 60.78 4.74
N VAL A 127 -21.51 61.97 4.29
CA VAL A 127 -20.20 62.18 3.63
C VAL A 127 -19.27 62.98 4.54
N PHE A 128 -18.22 62.35 5.04
CA PHE A 128 -17.15 62.98 5.80
C PHE A 128 -15.93 63.27 4.90
N ASN A 129 -15.50 64.53 4.85
CA ASN A 129 -14.28 64.95 4.17
C ASN A 129 -13.10 64.87 5.16
N ASN A 130 -12.18 63.92 4.93
CA ASN A 130 -11.07 63.64 5.85
C ASN A 130 -10.01 64.77 5.93
N THR A 131 -10.00 65.74 5.00
CA THR A 131 -9.08 66.88 5.03
C THR A 131 -9.67 68.08 5.73
N THR A 132 -10.95 68.40 5.46
CA THR A 132 -11.61 69.57 6.07
C THR A 132 -12.22 69.26 7.43
N PHE A 133 -12.32 67.98 7.81
CA PHE A 133 -13.00 67.49 9.03
C PHE A 133 -14.46 67.98 9.12
N LEU A 134 -15.12 68.09 7.95
CA LEU A 134 -16.53 68.44 7.83
C LEU A 134 -17.32 67.23 7.35
N THR A 135 -18.47 66.99 7.96
CA THR A 135 -19.49 66.07 7.42
C THR A 135 -20.64 66.87 6.80
N GLU A 136 -21.10 66.38 5.66
CA GLU A 136 -22.27 66.87 4.94
C GLU A 136 -23.19 65.70 4.58
N ASN A 137 -24.37 66.00 4.05
CA ASN A 137 -25.33 64.99 3.62
C ASN A 137 -25.62 65.15 2.13
N PHE A 138 -25.36 64.11 1.36
CA PHE A 138 -25.76 64.00 -0.05
C PHE A 138 -27.12 63.28 -0.13
N PHE A 139 -28.00 63.71 -1.04
CA PHE A 139 -29.37 63.18 -1.18
C PHE A 139 -29.72 62.89 -2.64
N PHE A 140 -30.40 61.76 -2.90
CA PHE A 140 -31.06 61.46 -4.18
C PHE A 140 -32.34 60.64 -3.96
N GLU A 141 -33.25 60.65 -4.93
CA GLU A 141 -34.53 59.92 -4.84
C GLU A 141 -34.52 58.67 -5.73
N ILE A 142 -35.01 57.56 -5.17
CA ILE A 142 -35.24 56.29 -5.89
C ILE A 142 -36.72 55.95 -5.88
N SER A 143 -37.21 55.31 -6.94
CA SER A 143 -38.61 54.92 -7.11
C SER A 143 -38.78 53.48 -7.57
N GLY A 144 -39.95 52.92 -7.33
CA GLY A 144 -40.32 51.60 -7.82
C GLY A 144 -41.79 51.32 -7.57
N THR A 145 -42.43 50.54 -8.43
CA THR A 145 -43.87 50.24 -8.35
C THR A 145 -44.08 48.82 -7.88
N GLY A 146 -44.68 48.65 -6.70
CA GLY A 146 -45.19 47.36 -6.26
C GLY A 146 -46.31 46.90 -7.20
N GLY A 147 -46.11 45.76 -7.85
CA GLY A 147 -47.13 45.11 -8.68
C GLY A 147 -48.33 44.66 -7.85
N ALA A 148 -49.41 44.25 -8.53
CA ALA A 148 -50.49 43.55 -7.82
C ALA A 148 -49.99 42.18 -7.32
N ALA A 149 -50.46 41.75 -6.15
CA ALA A 149 -50.15 40.41 -5.63
C ALA A 149 -50.68 39.34 -6.58
N ALA A 150 -49.82 38.42 -7.01
CA ALA A 150 -50.14 37.33 -7.92
C ALA A 150 -49.61 35.99 -7.37
N PRO A 151 -50.34 34.87 -7.58
CA PRO A 151 -49.77 33.54 -7.35
C PRO A 151 -48.73 33.26 -8.45
N ILE A 152 -47.69 32.50 -8.12
CA ILE A 152 -46.71 32.03 -9.13
C ILE A 152 -46.38 30.57 -8.80
N ILE A 153 -46.65 29.66 -9.74
CA ILE A 153 -46.39 28.23 -9.55
C ILE A 153 -44.95 27.85 -9.92
N GLU A 154 -44.29 27.13 -9.02
CA GLU A 154 -42.99 26.49 -9.20
C GLU A 154 -43.15 24.98 -9.00
N VAL A 155 -42.53 24.16 -9.86
CA VAL A 155 -42.58 22.69 -9.76
C VAL A 155 -41.18 22.12 -9.90
N ILE A 156 -40.78 21.29 -8.94
CA ILE A 156 -39.42 20.78 -8.78
C ILE A 156 -39.45 19.25 -8.78
N GLY A 157 -38.50 18.61 -9.46
CA GLY A 157 -38.26 17.17 -9.43
C GLY A 157 -36.75 16.90 -9.30
N ASP A 158 -36.37 16.05 -8.34
CA ASP A 158 -34.95 15.74 -8.03
C ASP A 158 -34.10 17.02 -7.79
N ASP A 159 -34.65 17.92 -6.98
CA ASP A 159 -34.19 19.31 -6.70
C ASP A 159 -33.99 20.23 -7.93
N ASN A 160 -34.27 19.75 -9.15
CA ASN A 160 -34.21 20.52 -10.38
C ASN A 160 -35.56 21.17 -10.74
N LEU A 161 -35.51 22.41 -11.24
CA LEU A 161 -36.69 23.17 -11.66
C LEU A 161 -37.20 22.68 -13.02
N LEU A 162 -38.47 22.29 -13.09
CA LEU A 162 -39.11 21.83 -14.32
C LEU A 162 -39.46 23.04 -15.20
N VAL A 163 -38.63 23.32 -16.21
CA VAL A 163 -38.76 24.51 -17.08
C VAL A 163 -39.25 24.23 -18.51
N THR A 164 -39.46 22.97 -18.91
CA THR A 164 -39.96 22.62 -20.27
C THR A 164 -40.97 21.46 -20.23
N PRO A 165 -41.85 21.33 -21.25
CA PRO A 165 -42.78 20.21 -21.38
C PRO A 165 -42.12 18.96 -22.02
N THR A 166 -40.83 18.73 -21.74
CA THR A 166 -39.99 17.68 -22.34
C THR A 166 -39.35 16.84 -21.25
N VAL A 167 -39.13 15.55 -21.51
CA VAL A 167 -38.44 14.64 -20.59
C VAL A 167 -36.93 14.91 -20.60
N ILE A 168 -36.32 14.97 -19.43
CA ILE A 168 -34.89 15.19 -19.19
C ILE A 168 -34.39 14.12 -18.21
N LEU A 169 -33.12 13.74 -18.31
CA LEU A 169 -32.48 12.86 -17.34
C LEU A 169 -32.00 13.69 -16.14
N GLY A 170 -32.51 13.40 -14.94
CA GLY A 170 -32.09 14.06 -13.68
C GLY A 170 -33.07 15.09 -13.10
N ASP A 171 -34.28 15.24 -13.64
CA ASP A 171 -35.35 16.12 -13.08
C ASP A 171 -36.58 15.31 -12.61
N ASN A 172 -36.38 14.02 -12.32
CA ASN A 172 -37.43 13.02 -12.09
C ASN A 172 -38.43 12.78 -13.25
N THR A 173 -38.26 13.29 -14.47
CA THR A 173 -39.23 13.01 -15.57
C THR A 173 -39.03 11.67 -16.29
N ASP A 174 -37.82 11.11 -16.31
CA ASP A 174 -37.54 9.77 -16.85
C ASP A 174 -37.54 8.69 -15.74
N PHE A 175 -38.43 7.71 -15.86
CA PHE A 175 -38.56 6.56 -14.96
C PHE A 175 -37.69 5.37 -15.37
N GLY A 176 -37.01 5.43 -16.53
CA GLY A 176 -36.12 4.38 -17.02
C GLY A 176 -36.83 3.07 -17.32
N ASN A 177 -36.09 1.97 -17.26
CA ASN A 177 -36.62 0.62 -17.48
C ASN A 177 -37.24 0.06 -16.19
N VAL A 178 -38.49 -0.44 -16.26
CA VAL A 178 -39.19 -1.08 -15.14
C VAL A 178 -39.80 -2.40 -15.60
N VAL A 179 -39.58 -3.47 -14.85
CA VAL A 179 -40.09 -4.82 -15.15
C VAL A 179 -41.61 -4.87 -14.97
N ILE A 180 -42.33 -5.48 -15.93
CA ILE A 180 -43.79 -5.67 -15.84
C ILE A 180 -44.15 -6.37 -14.52
N GLY A 181 -45.05 -5.75 -13.75
CA GLY A 181 -45.48 -6.23 -12.43
C GLY A 181 -44.77 -5.56 -11.24
N ASN A 182 -43.62 -4.94 -11.47
CA ASN A 182 -42.98 -4.01 -10.52
C ASN A 182 -43.45 -2.57 -10.80
N THR A 183 -43.20 -1.67 -9.85
CA THR A 183 -43.47 -0.23 -10.00
C THR A 183 -42.25 0.61 -9.62
N ASN A 184 -42.19 1.84 -10.14
CA ASN A 184 -41.19 2.85 -9.79
C ASN A 184 -41.92 4.16 -9.47
N ILE A 185 -41.58 4.81 -8.35
CA ILE A 185 -42.28 5.99 -7.83
C ILE A 185 -41.28 7.15 -7.75
N ARG A 186 -41.62 8.27 -8.40
CA ARG A 186 -40.85 9.52 -8.30
C ARG A 186 -41.69 10.61 -7.63
N SER A 187 -41.00 11.54 -6.98
CA SER A 187 -41.59 12.61 -6.17
C SER A 187 -41.32 13.99 -6.77
N TYR A 188 -42.30 14.87 -6.67
CA TYR A 188 -42.24 16.25 -7.14
C TYR A 188 -42.77 17.19 -6.06
N THR A 189 -42.25 18.42 -6.03
CA THR A 189 -42.68 19.48 -5.11
C THR A 189 -43.41 20.56 -5.90
N ILE A 190 -44.61 20.96 -5.46
CA ILE A 190 -45.31 22.15 -5.94
C ILE A 190 -45.13 23.24 -4.89
N LYS A 191 -44.63 24.41 -5.30
CA LYS A 191 -44.34 25.55 -4.44
C LYS A 191 -44.97 26.83 -5.01
N ASN A 192 -45.46 27.70 -4.12
CA ASN A 192 -45.90 29.04 -4.49
C ASN A 192 -44.76 30.02 -4.25
N ILE A 193 -44.16 30.56 -5.31
CA ILE A 193 -43.16 31.63 -5.23
C ILE A 193 -43.76 33.02 -5.43
N GLY A 194 -45.08 33.11 -5.63
CA GLY A 194 -45.82 34.36 -5.75
C GLY A 194 -46.31 34.92 -4.42
N SER A 195 -46.76 36.17 -4.45
CA SER A 195 -47.22 36.94 -3.28
C SER A 195 -48.73 36.93 -3.04
N ALA A 196 -49.52 36.31 -3.90
CA ALA A 196 -50.90 35.93 -3.59
C ALA A 196 -51.03 34.39 -3.41
N PRO A 197 -52.10 33.89 -2.76
CA PRO A 197 -52.26 32.46 -2.54
C PRO A 197 -52.50 31.69 -3.85
N LEU A 198 -51.66 30.69 -4.09
CA LEU A 198 -51.78 29.73 -5.20
C LEU A 198 -52.80 28.65 -4.80
N ILE A 199 -53.91 28.57 -5.52
CA ILE A 199 -54.96 27.59 -5.33
C ILE A 199 -54.75 26.46 -6.34
N VAL A 200 -54.13 25.37 -5.90
CA VAL A 200 -54.00 24.15 -6.71
C VAL A 200 -55.33 23.41 -6.68
N THR A 201 -56.02 23.38 -7.81
CA THR A 201 -57.38 22.83 -7.92
C THR A 201 -57.40 21.35 -8.30
N ASN A 202 -56.41 20.88 -9.08
CA ASN A 202 -56.27 19.48 -9.45
C ASN A 202 -54.81 19.15 -9.82
N VAL A 203 -54.32 17.97 -9.44
CA VAL A 203 -53.08 17.37 -9.96
C VAL A 203 -53.46 16.02 -10.55
N PHE A 204 -53.25 15.86 -11.86
CA PHE A 204 -53.86 14.79 -12.63
C PHE A 204 -53.04 14.43 -13.86
N ARG A 205 -53.39 13.32 -14.52
CA ARG A 205 -52.78 12.90 -15.78
C ARG A 205 -53.72 13.22 -16.97
N PRO A 206 -53.63 14.42 -17.58
CA PRO A 206 -54.48 14.79 -18.73
C PRO A 206 -54.34 13.88 -19.96
N ALA A 207 -53.19 13.25 -20.19
CA ALA A 207 -52.92 12.47 -21.41
C ALA A 207 -51.92 11.32 -21.21
N GLY A 208 -51.83 10.44 -22.23
CA GLY A 208 -50.85 9.35 -22.32
C GLY A 208 -51.25 8.06 -21.62
N SER A 209 -50.26 7.23 -21.27
CA SER A 209 -50.46 5.86 -20.77
C SER A 209 -51.15 5.81 -19.41
N ALA A 210 -52.00 4.80 -19.20
CA ALA A 210 -52.59 4.48 -17.90
C ALA A 210 -51.61 3.80 -16.92
N ASP A 211 -50.46 3.33 -17.42
CA ASP A 211 -49.36 2.80 -16.61
C ASP A 211 -48.69 3.90 -15.75
N PHE A 212 -49.03 5.18 -15.97
CA PHE A 212 -48.68 6.29 -15.07
C PHE A 212 -49.88 6.71 -14.21
N THR A 213 -49.68 6.74 -12.89
CA THR A 213 -50.70 7.14 -11.92
C THR A 213 -50.17 8.22 -10.99
N VAL A 214 -50.89 9.34 -10.88
CA VAL A 214 -50.68 10.31 -9.79
C VAL A 214 -51.23 9.66 -8.52
N LEU A 215 -50.37 9.41 -7.53
CA LEU A 215 -50.76 8.78 -6.27
C LEU A 215 -51.58 9.74 -5.40
N THR A 216 -52.29 9.19 -4.42
CA THR A 216 -53.10 9.96 -3.46
C THR A 216 -52.27 11.08 -2.83
N LEU A 217 -52.68 12.34 -3.06
CA LEU A 217 -51.97 13.50 -2.54
C LEU A 217 -52.00 13.53 -1.01
N PRO A 218 -50.95 14.07 -0.35
CA PRO A 218 -50.94 14.33 1.09
C PRO A 218 -51.87 15.51 1.49
N VAL A 219 -52.54 16.15 0.54
CA VAL A 219 -53.43 17.30 0.72
C VAL A 219 -54.75 17.10 -0.04
N THR A 220 -55.86 17.53 0.55
CA THR A 220 -57.16 17.57 -0.12
C THR A 220 -57.21 18.75 -1.09
N LEU A 221 -57.51 18.50 -2.37
CA LEU A 221 -57.70 19.56 -3.36
C LEU A 221 -59.17 20.04 -3.41
N PRO A 222 -59.46 21.33 -3.68
CA PRO A 222 -58.50 22.41 -3.97
C PRO A 222 -57.71 22.84 -2.71
N ALA A 223 -56.38 22.88 -2.83
CA ALA A 223 -55.48 23.27 -1.76
C ALA A 223 -54.94 24.69 -2.00
N THR A 224 -54.93 25.52 -0.95
CA THR A 224 -54.43 26.89 -1.01
C THR A 224 -53.04 26.98 -0.38
N LEU A 225 -52.02 27.19 -1.20
CA LEU A 225 -50.66 27.49 -0.78
C LEU A 225 -50.49 29.01 -0.57
N ALA A 226 -50.17 29.41 0.66
CA ALA A 226 -49.70 30.75 0.95
C ALA A 226 -48.35 31.03 0.21
N PRO A 227 -47.94 32.30 0.07
CA PRO A 227 -46.60 32.65 -0.43
C PRO A 227 -45.49 31.85 0.29
N ASN A 228 -44.53 31.34 -0.48
CA ASN A 228 -43.44 30.43 -0.08
C ASN A 228 -43.86 29.05 0.49
N ALA A 229 -45.15 28.73 0.55
CA ALA A 229 -45.59 27.39 0.97
C ALA A 229 -45.52 26.38 -0.18
N SER A 230 -45.33 25.10 0.16
CA SER A 230 -45.22 23.99 -0.79
C SER A 230 -45.85 22.69 -0.26
N PHE A 231 -46.19 21.78 -1.16
CA PHE A 231 -46.48 20.38 -0.83
C PHE A 231 -45.88 19.43 -1.89
N THR A 232 -45.66 18.17 -1.53
CA THR A 232 -45.16 17.14 -2.47
C THR A 232 -46.30 16.28 -3.02
N PHE A 233 -46.12 15.73 -4.21
CA PHE A 233 -46.94 14.65 -4.75
C PHE A 233 -46.05 13.62 -5.45
N GLN A 234 -46.57 12.40 -5.61
CA GLN A 234 -45.86 11.30 -6.23
C GLN A 234 -46.56 10.82 -7.50
N VAL A 235 -45.77 10.37 -8.46
CA VAL A 235 -46.23 9.67 -9.66
C VAL A 235 -45.60 8.29 -9.66
N GLU A 236 -46.43 7.27 -9.82
CA GLU A 236 -46.04 5.89 -10.01
C GLU A 236 -46.04 5.53 -11.49
N PHE A 237 -45.01 4.81 -11.93
CA PHE A 237 -44.96 4.08 -13.18
C PHE A 237 -45.06 2.58 -12.90
N ALA A 238 -46.13 1.95 -13.39
CA ALA A 238 -46.45 0.54 -13.25
C ALA A 238 -46.71 -0.07 -14.64
N PRO A 239 -45.66 -0.47 -15.40
CA PRO A 239 -45.81 -0.92 -16.77
C PRO A 239 -46.60 -2.23 -16.88
N THR A 240 -47.61 -2.21 -17.75
CA THR A 240 -48.45 -3.40 -18.05
C THR A 240 -48.00 -4.15 -19.31
N ALA A 241 -47.05 -3.62 -20.07
CA ALA A 241 -46.54 -4.21 -21.32
C ALA A 241 -45.09 -3.78 -21.59
N ALA A 242 -44.35 -4.59 -22.37
CA ALA A 242 -42.94 -4.38 -22.68
C ALA A 242 -42.75 -3.33 -23.79
N VAL A 243 -42.98 -2.05 -23.48
CA VAL A 243 -42.92 -0.93 -24.43
C VAL A 243 -42.70 0.40 -23.70
N THR A 244 -42.11 1.39 -24.39
CA THR A 244 -42.05 2.78 -23.92
C THR A 244 -43.47 3.35 -23.70
N ARG A 245 -43.65 4.03 -22.58
CA ARG A 245 -44.88 4.69 -22.17
C ARG A 245 -44.55 6.15 -21.84
N ASN A 246 -45.36 7.05 -22.37
CA ASN A 246 -45.29 8.48 -22.05
C ASN A 246 -46.62 8.93 -21.44
N ALA A 247 -46.55 9.89 -20.52
CA ALA A 247 -47.71 10.58 -19.97
C ALA A 247 -47.46 12.08 -19.85
N VAL A 248 -48.54 12.85 -19.74
CA VAL A 248 -48.49 14.27 -19.36
C VAL A 248 -49.10 14.38 -17.98
N ILE A 249 -48.40 15.03 -17.04
CA ILE A 249 -48.88 15.40 -15.72
C ILE A 249 -49.28 16.87 -15.77
N GLY A 250 -50.47 17.21 -15.26
CA GLY A 250 -51.04 18.55 -15.29
C GLY A 250 -51.47 19.03 -13.91
N ILE A 251 -51.19 20.29 -13.63
CA ILE A 251 -51.46 20.96 -12.35
C ILE A 251 -52.35 22.18 -12.63
N ALA A 252 -53.66 21.99 -12.45
CA ALA A 252 -54.66 23.04 -12.68
C ALA A 252 -54.71 23.99 -11.49
N ASN A 253 -54.49 25.30 -11.71
CA ASN A 253 -54.31 26.27 -10.63
C ASN A 253 -54.83 27.69 -11.01
N ASN A 254 -54.57 28.72 -10.19
CA ASN A 254 -55.04 30.10 -10.39
C ASN A 254 -53.95 31.10 -10.86
N ASP A 255 -52.74 30.63 -11.12
CA ASP A 255 -51.73 31.25 -12.00
C ASP A 255 -51.91 30.63 -13.42
N ALA A 256 -50.85 30.53 -14.23
CA ALA A 256 -50.81 29.70 -15.42
C ALA A 256 -50.92 28.20 -15.08
N ASN A 257 -51.76 27.47 -15.82
CA ASN A 257 -51.83 26.01 -15.72
C ASN A 257 -50.50 25.38 -16.14
N PHE A 258 -49.88 24.62 -15.24
CA PHE A 258 -48.58 23.99 -15.46
C PHE A 258 -48.74 22.53 -15.91
N SER A 259 -47.87 22.04 -16.80
CA SER A 259 -47.84 20.63 -17.19
C SER A 259 -46.48 20.20 -17.73
N PHE A 260 -46.06 18.98 -17.40
CA PHE A 260 -44.80 18.38 -17.82
C PHE A 260 -45.01 16.96 -18.37
N GLN A 261 -44.04 16.45 -19.13
CA GLN A 261 -44.06 15.07 -19.63
C GLN A 261 -43.31 14.14 -18.67
N VAL A 262 -43.71 12.88 -18.64
CA VAL A 262 -42.96 11.78 -18.03
C VAL A 262 -42.85 10.62 -19.01
N SER A 263 -41.74 9.89 -18.96
CA SER A 263 -41.44 8.71 -19.79
C SER A 263 -40.99 7.55 -18.91
N GLY A 264 -41.21 6.33 -19.38
CA GLY A 264 -40.71 5.11 -18.76
C GLY A 264 -40.87 3.93 -19.72
N VAL A 265 -40.02 2.93 -19.61
CA VAL A 265 -40.02 1.76 -20.49
C VAL A 265 -40.42 0.53 -19.69
N GLY A 266 -41.56 -0.06 -20.04
CA GLY A 266 -41.87 -1.40 -19.56
C GLY A 266 -40.95 -2.42 -20.22
N VAL A 267 -40.38 -3.33 -19.43
CA VAL A 267 -39.59 -4.47 -19.93
C VAL A 267 -40.17 -5.78 -19.41
N ALA A 268 -40.08 -6.86 -20.20
CA ALA A 268 -40.53 -8.17 -19.75
C ALA A 268 -39.60 -8.70 -18.64
N ALA A 269 -40.14 -9.47 -17.71
CA ALA A 269 -39.33 -10.23 -16.77
C ALA A 269 -38.55 -11.31 -17.53
N ALA A 270 -37.23 -11.31 -17.37
CA ALA A 270 -36.33 -12.28 -17.98
C ALA A 270 -35.44 -12.92 -16.88
N PRO A 271 -35.07 -14.20 -17.04
CA PRO A 271 -34.01 -14.80 -16.24
C PRO A 271 -32.65 -14.32 -16.74
N ASP A 272 -31.68 -14.26 -15.83
CA ASP A 272 -30.33 -13.80 -16.11
C ASP A 272 -29.36 -14.80 -15.49
N MET A 273 -28.70 -15.59 -16.34
CA MET A 273 -27.76 -16.63 -15.90
C MET A 273 -26.39 -16.01 -15.68
N ASP A 274 -25.78 -16.35 -14.55
CA ASP A 274 -24.33 -16.25 -14.34
C ASP A 274 -23.78 -17.65 -14.03
N VAL A 275 -22.52 -17.91 -14.39
CA VAL A 275 -21.82 -19.17 -14.12
C VAL A 275 -20.51 -18.86 -13.44
N ILE A 276 -20.28 -19.43 -12.27
CA ILE A 276 -19.20 -19.07 -11.35
C ILE A 276 -18.32 -20.30 -11.10
N GLY A 277 -17.02 -20.19 -11.35
CA GLY A 277 -15.98 -21.14 -10.94
C GLY A 277 -14.91 -20.42 -10.13
N ASN A 278 -14.27 -21.07 -9.16
CA ASN A 278 -13.34 -20.47 -8.19
C ASN A 278 -13.82 -19.11 -7.58
N SER A 279 -15.13 -18.95 -7.35
CA SER A 279 -15.78 -17.69 -6.91
C SER A 279 -15.75 -16.51 -7.91
N THR A 280 -15.31 -16.73 -9.15
CA THR A 280 -15.22 -15.75 -10.24
C THR A 280 -16.29 -16.01 -11.31
N SER A 281 -16.92 -14.96 -11.83
CA SER A 281 -17.94 -15.07 -12.91
C SER A 281 -17.30 -15.32 -14.28
N ILE A 282 -17.77 -16.37 -14.96
CA ILE A 282 -17.33 -16.82 -16.28
C ILE A 282 -18.29 -16.24 -17.33
N THR A 283 -17.84 -15.26 -18.10
CA THR A 283 -18.69 -14.58 -19.10
C THR A 283 -19.09 -15.51 -20.25
N SER A 284 -20.40 -15.55 -20.59
CA SER A 284 -20.90 -16.32 -21.74
C SER A 284 -20.23 -15.90 -23.05
N GLY A 285 -19.86 -16.88 -23.87
CA GLY A 285 -19.06 -16.71 -25.09
C GLY A 285 -17.56 -16.59 -24.83
N SER A 286 -17.08 -16.77 -23.59
CA SER A 286 -15.63 -16.81 -23.32
C SER A 286 -14.97 -17.97 -24.08
N ASN A 287 -13.91 -17.63 -24.82
CA ASN A 287 -13.04 -18.60 -25.50
C ASN A 287 -11.63 -18.60 -24.88
N SER A 288 -11.49 -18.08 -23.66
CA SER A 288 -10.21 -17.90 -22.96
C SER A 288 -10.21 -18.62 -21.60
N PRO A 289 -9.95 -19.94 -21.57
CA PRO A 289 -9.79 -20.70 -20.33
C PRO A 289 -8.69 -20.11 -19.44
N ASN A 290 -8.92 -20.07 -18.13
CA ASN A 290 -7.96 -19.58 -17.14
C ASN A 290 -8.14 -20.27 -15.77
N ALA A 291 -7.11 -20.23 -14.93
CA ALA A 291 -7.14 -20.86 -13.61
C ALA A 291 -7.83 -19.99 -12.52
N GLY A 292 -8.17 -18.73 -12.84
CA GLY A 292 -8.83 -17.81 -11.91
C GLY A 292 -10.34 -18.07 -11.75
N ASP A 293 -10.93 -18.85 -12.65
CA ASP A 293 -12.36 -19.18 -12.69
C ASP A 293 -12.65 -20.69 -12.90
N ASP A 294 -11.69 -21.56 -12.57
CA ASP A 294 -11.73 -23.02 -12.78
C ASP A 294 -11.87 -23.51 -14.25
N THR A 295 -11.84 -22.64 -15.27
CA THR A 295 -12.01 -23.07 -16.67
C THR A 295 -10.76 -23.72 -17.29
N LEU A 296 -9.57 -23.46 -16.75
CA LEU A 296 -8.34 -24.17 -17.06
C LEU A 296 -8.02 -25.21 -15.98
N PHE A 297 -8.20 -26.49 -16.33
CA PHE A 297 -7.80 -27.64 -15.54
C PHE A 297 -6.26 -27.80 -15.54
N PRO A 298 -5.65 -28.23 -14.42
CA PRO A 298 -4.22 -28.50 -14.37
C PRO A 298 -3.83 -29.74 -15.18
N ASN A 299 -2.55 -29.82 -15.55
CA ASN A 299 -1.98 -30.93 -16.31
C ASN A 299 -2.23 -32.26 -15.59
N THR A 300 -2.80 -33.24 -16.31
CA THR A 300 -3.36 -34.47 -15.73
C THR A 300 -2.81 -35.71 -16.43
N ASP A 301 -2.35 -36.69 -15.65
CA ASP A 301 -1.67 -37.90 -16.13
C ASP A 301 -2.66 -38.91 -16.76
N ILE A 302 -2.48 -39.17 -18.07
CA ILE A 302 -3.31 -40.08 -18.88
C ILE A 302 -3.27 -41.55 -18.43
N THR A 303 -2.36 -41.92 -17.53
CA THR A 303 -2.23 -43.30 -17.02
C THR A 303 -3.16 -43.62 -15.86
N GLY A 304 -3.94 -42.64 -15.35
CA GLY A 304 -5.04 -42.89 -14.41
C GLY A 304 -5.34 -41.78 -13.39
N SER A 305 -4.98 -40.53 -13.67
CA SER A 305 -5.37 -39.37 -12.85
C SER A 305 -6.53 -38.62 -13.49
N SER A 306 -7.40 -38.03 -12.66
CA SER A 306 -8.52 -37.19 -13.11
C SER A 306 -8.72 -36.02 -12.14
N VAL A 307 -9.07 -34.84 -12.65
CA VAL A 307 -9.29 -33.62 -11.86
C VAL A 307 -10.70 -33.09 -12.06
N ALA A 308 -11.32 -32.55 -11.01
CA ALA A 308 -12.72 -32.13 -11.04
C ALA A 308 -12.93 -30.72 -10.48
N HIS A 309 -13.54 -29.84 -11.27
CA HIS A 309 -13.96 -28.50 -10.85
C HIS A 309 -15.49 -28.42 -10.76
N THR A 310 -16.00 -27.63 -9.81
CA THR A 310 -17.45 -27.50 -9.55
C THR A 310 -17.90 -26.07 -9.76
N PHE A 311 -18.77 -25.90 -10.74
CA PHE A 311 -19.30 -24.61 -11.18
C PHE A 311 -20.68 -24.37 -10.56
N THR A 312 -20.97 -23.11 -10.23
CA THR A 312 -22.28 -22.66 -9.72
C THR A 312 -23.01 -21.87 -10.79
N ILE A 313 -24.24 -22.27 -11.10
CA ILE A 313 -25.17 -21.48 -11.93
C ILE A 313 -26.02 -20.63 -10.98
N ALA A 314 -26.01 -19.32 -11.17
CA ALA A 314 -26.86 -18.37 -10.46
C ALA A 314 -27.94 -17.78 -11.41
N ASN A 315 -29.11 -17.47 -10.86
CA ASN A 315 -30.15 -16.71 -11.56
C ASN A 315 -30.34 -15.34 -10.90
N ASN A 316 -29.71 -14.31 -11.49
CA ASN A 316 -29.81 -12.92 -11.06
C ASN A 316 -31.09 -12.24 -11.59
N GLY A 317 -31.84 -12.92 -12.46
CA GLY A 317 -32.98 -12.36 -13.17
C GLY A 317 -34.31 -12.37 -12.40
N ALA A 318 -35.29 -11.67 -12.97
CA ALA A 318 -36.63 -11.46 -12.41
C ALA A 318 -37.66 -12.53 -12.85
N ALA A 319 -37.21 -13.61 -13.49
CA ALA A 319 -38.02 -14.78 -13.84
C ALA A 319 -37.22 -16.07 -13.60
N ASP A 320 -37.91 -17.22 -13.54
CA ASP A 320 -37.25 -18.51 -13.32
C ASP A 320 -36.38 -18.92 -14.52
N LEU A 321 -35.13 -19.28 -14.22
CA LEU A 321 -34.16 -19.75 -15.19
C LEU A 321 -34.37 -21.26 -15.41
N LEU A 322 -34.88 -21.59 -16.60
CA LEU A 322 -35.08 -22.95 -17.06
C LEU A 322 -33.82 -23.39 -17.80
N LEU A 323 -33.23 -24.52 -17.42
CA LEU A 323 -32.22 -25.21 -18.21
C LEU A 323 -33.00 -26.18 -19.13
N THR A 324 -32.86 -26.03 -20.44
CA THR A 324 -33.90 -26.47 -21.40
C THR A 324 -33.60 -27.77 -22.14
N ASN A 325 -32.44 -28.38 -21.93
CA ASN A 325 -32.00 -29.60 -22.63
C ASN A 325 -31.81 -30.81 -21.70
N VAL A 326 -31.72 -32.01 -22.28
CA VAL A 326 -31.28 -33.23 -21.57
C VAL A 326 -30.15 -33.88 -22.37
N PRO A 327 -28.88 -33.89 -21.88
CA PRO A 327 -28.43 -33.39 -20.57
C PRO A 327 -28.51 -31.85 -20.46
N LEU A 328 -28.63 -31.37 -19.21
CA LEU A 328 -28.79 -29.93 -18.90
C LEU A 328 -27.50 -29.13 -19.20
N VAL A 329 -26.36 -29.78 -19.04
CA VAL A 329 -25.03 -29.28 -19.43
C VAL A 329 -24.52 -30.20 -20.55
N ASN A 330 -24.24 -29.62 -21.71
CA ASN A 330 -23.59 -30.33 -22.81
C ASN A 330 -22.09 -29.98 -22.83
N ILE A 331 -21.27 -30.95 -23.22
CA ILE A 331 -19.86 -30.73 -23.56
C ILE A 331 -19.72 -30.94 -25.07
N THR A 332 -19.07 -30.00 -25.74
CA THR A 332 -18.90 -29.97 -27.21
C THR A 332 -17.46 -29.57 -27.56
N GLY A 333 -17.04 -29.71 -28.82
CA GLY A 333 -15.65 -29.47 -29.24
C GLY A 333 -14.98 -30.75 -29.76
N VAL A 334 -13.67 -30.67 -30.03
CA VAL A 334 -12.89 -31.79 -30.58
C VAL A 334 -12.56 -32.80 -29.47
N ASP A 335 -12.12 -32.31 -28.32
CA ASP A 335 -11.62 -33.13 -27.21
C ASP A 335 -12.70 -33.35 -26.12
N ALA A 336 -13.97 -33.14 -26.46
CA ALA A 336 -15.12 -33.24 -25.56
C ALA A 336 -15.33 -34.63 -24.92
N ALA A 337 -14.57 -35.65 -25.33
CA ALA A 337 -14.58 -36.99 -24.75
C ALA A 337 -13.66 -37.12 -23.53
N ASP A 338 -12.65 -36.26 -23.38
CA ASP A 338 -11.72 -36.23 -22.24
C ASP A 338 -12.30 -35.44 -21.03
N PHE A 339 -13.53 -34.91 -21.16
CA PHE A 339 -14.26 -34.20 -20.11
C PHE A 339 -15.64 -34.84 -19.87
N THR A 340 -16.08 -34.92 -18.62
CA THR A 340 -17.36 -35.55 -18.25
C THR A 340 -18.14 -34.72 -17.22
N VAL A 341 -19.48 -34.73 -17.30
CA VAL A 341 -20.35 -34.13 -16.27
C VAL A 341 -20.61 -35.17 -15.17
N THR A 342 -19.93 -35.03 -14.03
CA THR A 342 -19.99 -35.99 -12.91
C THR A 342 -21.02 -35.63 -11.84
N ALA A 343 -21.44 -34.37 -11.78
CA ALA A 343 -22.63 -33.94 -11.04
C ALA A 343 -23.47 -32.98 -11.90
N THR A 344 -24.80 -33.18 -11.93
CA THR A 344 -25.73 -32.44 -12.79
C THR A 344 -26.52 -31.38 -12.02
N PRO A 345 -26.82 -30.21 -12.61
CA PRO A 345 -27.57 -29.15 -11.95
C PRO A 345 -29.07 -29.45 -11.88
N THR A 346 -29.80 -28.64 -11.13
CA THR A 346 -31.27 -28.68 -11.02
C THR A 346 -31.94 -27.58 -11.85
N THR A 347 -33.21 -27.77 -12.21
CA THR A 347 -34.01 -26.77 -12.93
C THR A 347 -35.49 -26.88 -12.53
N PRO A 348 -36.27 -25.78 -12.43
CA PRO A 348 -35.87 -24.37 -12.55
C PRO A 348 -34.87 -23.92 -11.48
N VAL A 349 -34.09 -22.88 -11.80
CA VAL A 349 -33.32 -22.10 -10.83
C VAL A 349 -34.10 -20.82 -10.53
N ALA A 350 -34.52 -20.67 -9.28
CA ALA A 350 -35.50 -19.66 -8.87
C ALA A 350 -35.04 -18.21 -9.16
N SER A 351 -35.97 -17.34 -9.56
CA SER A 351 -35.73 -15.90 -9.75
C SER A 351 -35.19 -15.21 -8.49
N GLY A 352 -34.33 -14.20 -8.67
CA GLY A 352 -33.89 -13.32 -7.58
C GLY A 352 -32.82 -13.91 -6.66
N GLY A 353 -31.79 -14.56 -7.24
CA GLY A 353 -30.62 -15.08 -6.51
C GLY A 353 -30.67 -16.57 -6.21
N GLY A 354 -31.51 -17.36 -6.88
CA GLY A 354 -31.46 -18.82 -6.81
C GLY A 354 -30.18 -19.38 -7.42
N THR A 355 -29.66 -20.48 -6.87
CA THR A 355 -28.43 -21.13 -7.33
C THR A 355 -28.57 -22.66 -7.47
N THR A 356 -27.71 -23.25 -8.29
CA THR A 356 -27.52 -24.71 -8.42
C THR A 356 -26.09 -25.00 -8.88
N THR A 357 -25.59 -26.24 -8.77
CA THR A 357 -24.19 -26.57 -9.09
C THR A 357 -24.06 -27.75 -10.05
N PHE A 358 -22.95 -27.80 -10.77
CA PHE A 358 -22.55 -28.94 -11.59
C PHE A 358 -21.04 -29.16 -11.53
N THR A 359 -20.59 -30.40 -11.69
CA THR A 359 -19.17 -30.76 -11.63
C THR A 359 -18.72 -31.31 -12.97
N ILE A 360 -17.61 -30.78 -13.48
CA ILE A 360 -16.92 -31.28 -14.67
C ILE A 360 -15.64 -31.97 -14.22
N THR A 361 -15.40 -33.18 -14.72
CA THR A 361 -14.19 -33.96 -14.47
C THR A 361 -13.42 -34.15 -15.77
N PHE A 362 -12.15 -33.75 -15.76
CA PHE A 362 -11.17 -33.97 -16.81
C PHE A 362 -10.42 -35.28 -16.53
N ASP A 363 -10.41 -36.17 -17.53
CA ASP A 363 -9.85 -37.52 -17.48
C ASP A 363 -9.23 -37.82 -18.87
N PRO A 364 -8.06 -37.23 -19.19
CA PRO A 364 -7.51 -37.24 -20.53
C PRO A 364 -6.96 -38.60 -20.92
N THR A 365 -7.35 -39.07 -22.11
CA THR A 365 -6.95 -40.38 -22.64
C THR A 365 -5.72 -40.35 -23.55
N THR A 366 -5.25 -39.15 -23.92
CA THR A 366 -4.10 -38.93 -24.82
C THR A 366 -3.37 -37.62 -24.48
N VAL A 367 -2.09 -37.55 -24.83
CA VAL A 367 -1.23 -36.36 -24.56
C VAL A 367 -1.71 -35.11 -25.30
N GLY A 368 -1.39 -33.93 -24.75
CA GLY A 368 -1.58 -32.61 -25.33
C GLY A 368 -2.84 -31.89 -24.85
N VAL A 369 -2.83 -30.56 -25.01
CA VAL A 369 -3.94 -29.65 -24.72
C VAL A 369 -5.27 -30.13 -25.32
N LYS A 370 -6.27 -30.34 -24.45
CA LYS A 370 -7.64 -30.71 -24.76
C LYS A 370 -8.55 -29.50 -24.66
N ASN A 371 -9.34 -29.24 -25.70
CA ASN A 371 -10.23 -28.08 -25.77
C ASN A 371 -11.69 -28.54 -25.94
N ALA A 372 -12.53 -28.09 -25.01
CA ALA A 372 -13.97 -28.31 -25.07
C ALA A 372 -14.73 -26.99 -24.82
N THR A 373 -16.00 -26.98 -25.19
CA THR A 373 -16.94 -25.88 -24.94
C THR A 373 -18.12 -26.44 -24.15
N ILE A 374 -18.26 -25.96 -22.92
CA ILE A 374 -19.47 -26.16 -22.13
C ILE A 374 -20.60 -25.37 -22.78
N SER A 375 -21.78 -25.98 -22.92
CA SER A 375 -22.97 -25.37 -23.50
C SER A 375 -24.20 -25.73 -22.67
N ILE A 376 -24.84 -24.72 -22.09
CA ILE A 376 -25.99 -24.82 -21.18
C ILE A 376 -27.21 -24.13 -21.83
N PRO A 377 -28.01 -24.84 -22.64
CA PRO A 377 -29.27 -24.34 -23.17
C PRO A 377 -30.21 -23.93 -22.03
N ASN A 378 -30.78 -22.74 -22.13
CA ASN A 378 -31.61 -22.14 -21.10
C ASN A 378 -32.79 -21.34 -21.68
N ASN A 379 -33.20 -20.25 -21.02
CA ASN A 379 -34.30 -19.37 -21.44
C ASN A 379 -34.02 -17.86 -21.17
N GLY A 380 -32.78 -17.50 -20.85
CA GLY A 380 -32.33 -16.12 -20.61
C GLY A 380 -31.77 -15.44 -21.86
N VAL A 381 -31.08 -14.31 -21.65
CA VAL A 381 -30.46 -13.53 -22.75
C VAL A 381 -29.22 -14.21 -23.35
N ASN A 382 -28.56 -15.08 -22.59
CA ASN A 382 -27.39 -15.86 -22.98
C ASN A 382 -27.79 -17.33 -23.19
N ASP A 383 -28.54 -17.63 -24.26
CA ASP A 383 -29.00 -18.99 -24.60
C ASP A 383 -28.39 -19.49 -25.94
N PRO A 384 -27.64 -20.60 -25.96
CA PRO A 384 -27.11 -21.32 -24.80
C PRO A 384 -26.00 -20.52 -24.11
N TYR A 385 -25.89 -20.66 -22.78
CA TYR A 385 -24.73 -20.12 -22.06
C TYR A 385 -23.52 -20.97 -22.41
N THR A 386 -22.43 -20.35 -22.86
CA THR A 386 -21.27 -21.08 -23.39
C THR A 386 -19.97 -20.56 -22.84
N PHE A 387 -19.02 -21.45 -22.59
CA PHE A 387 -17.64 -21.08 -22.29
C PHE A 387 -16.68 -22.21 -22.68
N ALA A 388 -15.48 -21.85 -23.13
CA ALA A 388 -14.41 -22.80 -23.34
C ALA A 388 -13.87 -23.30 -21.99
N ILE A 389 -13.51 -24.58 -21.95
CA ILE A 389 -12.67 -25.19 -20.92
C ILE A 389 -11.48 -25.87 -21.58
N GLN A 390 -10.37 -25.92 -20.86
CA GLN A 390 -9.14 -26.52 -21.33
C GLN A 390 -8.47 -27.31 -20.21
N GLY A 391 -7.71 -28.32 -20.57
CA GLY A 391 -6.76 -29.00 -19.69
C GLY A 391 -5.72 -29.70 -20.55
N GLU A 392 -4.54 -30.01 -20.03
CA GLU A 392 -3.53 -30.76 -20.78
C GLU A 392 -3.42 -32.20 -20.27
N GLY A 393 -3.60 -33.16 -21.18
CA GLY A 393 -3.20 -34.54 -20.93
C GLY A 393 -1.69 -34.65 -21.00
N ILE A 394 -1.06 -35.18 -19.95
CA ILE A 394 0.38 -35.51 -19.96
C ILE A 394 0.54 -37.01 -19.82
N ASP A 395 1.54 -37.58 -20.52
CA ASP A 395 2.05 -38.89 -20.12
C ASP A 395 2.90 -38.68 -18.86
N GLY A 396 2.75 -39.52 -17.83
CA GLY A 396 3.52 -39.41 -16.59
C GLY A 396 5.03 -39.46 -16.80
N VAL A 397 5.48 -40.01 -17.94
CA VAL A 397 6.78 -39.70 -18.56
C VAL A 397 6.59 -39.57 -20.08
N PRO A 398 6.65 -38.36 -20.67
CA PRO A 398 6.59 -38.19 -22.12
C PRO A 398 7.59 -39.08 -22.88
N VAL A 399 7.13 -39.67 -24.00
CA VAL A 399 7.97 -40.51 -24.87
C VAL A 399 9.00 -39.65 -25.62
N GLY A 400 10.08 -39.30 -24.92
CA GLY A 400 11.14 -38.39 -25.35
C GLY A 400 11.76 -37.58 -24.20
N SER A 401 11.10 -37.47 -23.04
CA SER A 401 11.60 -36.72 -21.87
C SER A 401 12.54 -37.58 -21.00
N GLU A 402 13.54 -38.20 -21.61
CA GLU A 402 14.47 -39.07 -20.87
C GLU A 402 15.60 -38.27 -20.19
N LEU A 403 15.92 -37.07 -20.68
CA LEU A 403 16.96 -36.19 -20.15
C LEU A 403 16.42 -34.85 -19.65
N LEU A 404 17.06 -34.30 -18.60
CA LEU A 404 16.78 -33.02 -17.96
C LEU A 404 18.09 -32.23 -17.78
N ILE A 405 18.11 -30.93 -18.09
CA ILE A 405 19.16 -29.99 -17.71
C ILE A 405 18.92 -29.61 -16.25
N THR A 406 19.76 -30.14 -15.34
CA THR A 406 19.57 -29.98 -13.89
C THR A 406 20.33 -28.81 -13.28
N GLN A 407 21.45 -28.39 -13.89
CA GLN A 407 22.19 -27.18 -13.50
C GLN A 407 22.81 -26.46 -14.71
N TYR A 408 22.98 -25.14 -14.58
CA TYR A 408 23.67 -24.24 -15.52
C TYR A 408 24.62 -23.34 -14.73
N TYR A 409 25.80 -23.08 -15.27
CA TYR A 409 26.71 -22.05 -14.76
C TYR A 409 27.42 -21.31 -15.89
N GLU A 410 27.42 -19.98 -15.79
CA GLU A 410 28.21 -19.06 -16.60
C GLU A 410 29.00 -18.15 -15.67
N GLY A 411 30.27 -18.48 -15.42
CA GLY A 411 31.22 -17.59 -14.75
C GLY A 411 32.04 -16.76 -15.73
N VAL A 412 32.96 -15.95 -15.18
CA VAL A 412 33.76 -14.98 -15.94
C VAL A 412 34.54 -15.61 -17.13
N GLY A 413 34.10 -15.27 -18.34
CA GLY A 413 34.87 -15.42 -19.59
C GLY A 413 34.77 -16.78 -20.28
N ASN A 414 35.43 -17.80 -19.74
CA ASN A 414 35.39 -19.19 -20.27
C ASN A 414 35.08 -20.21 -19.16
N ASP A 415 34.43 -19.76 -18.09
CA ASP A 415 34.10 -20.58 -16.92
C ASP A 415 32.66 -21.08 -16.98
N GLN A 416 32.30 -21.78 -18.07
CA GLN A 416 30.95 -22.31 -18.29
C GLN A 416 30.85 -23.81 -18.06
N TRP A 417 29.75 -24.27 -17.45
CA TRP A 417 29.37 -25.69 -17.41
C TRP A 417 27.85 -25.91 -17.32
N ILE A 418 27.41 -27.12 -17.71
CA ILE A 418 26.01 -27.58 -17.74
C ILE A 418 25.96 -28.99 -17.15
N GLU A 419 24.94 -29.26 -16.34
CA GLU A 419 24.63 -30.60 -15.85
C GLU A 419 23.39 -31.15 -16.57
N VAL A 420 23.50 -32.38 -17.10
CA VAL A 420 22.40 -33.12 -17.73
C VAL A 420 22.21 -34.46 -17.04
N LYS A 421 20.96 -34.87 -16.81
CA LYS A 421 20.61 -36.08 -16.07
C LYS A 421 19.60 -36.95 -16.81
N ASN A 422 19.78 -38.27 -16.78
CA ASN A 422 18.72 -39.23 -17.14
C ASN A 422 17.69 -39.32 -16.01
N ILE A 423 16.48 -38.80 -16.27
CA ILE A 423 15.35 -38.84 -15.33
C ILE A 423 14.46 -40.07 -15.51
N SER A 424 14.63 -40.82 -16.60
CA SER A 424 13.84 -42.01 -16.90
C SER A 424 14.27 -43.23 -16.07
N SER A 425 13.40 -44.24 -16.05
CA SER A 425 13.69 -45.57 -15.52
C SER A 425 14.49 -46.47 -16.48
N ASN A 426 14.84 -45.98 -17.69
CA ASN A 426 15.47 -46.74 -18.76
C ASN A 426 16.92 -46.32 -19.04
N SER A 427 17.69 -47.19 -19.71
CA SER A 427 19.02 -46.83 -20.22
C SER A 427 18.90 -46.24 -21.62
N ILE A 428 19.39 -45.02 -21.81
CA ILE A 428 19.31 -44.27 -23.07
C ILE A 428 20.45 -44.70 -23.99
N THR A 429 20.16 -44.77 -25.30
CA THR A 429 21.18 -45.07 -26.32
C THR A 429 22.18 -43.92 -26.50
N SER A 430 23.47 -44.22 -26.49
CA SER A 430 24.55 -43.24 -26.65
C SER A 430 24.38 -42.41 -27.93
N GLY A 431 24.42 -41.08 -27.80
CA GLY A 431 24.28 -40.14 -28.92
C GLY A 431 22.89 -40.08 -29.57
N PHE A 432 21.86 -40.63 -28.94
CA PHE A 432 20.47 -40.43 -29.37
C PHE A 432 20.01 -38.97 -29.12
N TYR A 433 20.42 -38.39 -27.99
CA TYR A 433 20.23 -36.96 -27.72
C TYR A 433 21.53 -36.18 -27.95
N ASN A 434 21.36 -34.88 -28.22
CA ASN A 434 22.43 -33.91 -28.43
C ASN A 434 22.15 -32.68 -27.56
N LEU A 435 23.20 -32.11 -26.95
CA LEU A 435 23.16 -30.79 -26.33
C LEU A 435 23.56 -29.77 -27.41
N CYS A 436 22.69 -28.78 -27.67
CA CYS A 436 22.85 -27.77 -28.72
C CYS A 436 22.96 -26.37 -28.10
N LEU A 437 23.83 -25.52 -28.66
CA LEU A 437 24.00 -24.10 -28.32
C LEU A 437 23.65 -23.22 -29.54
N TYR A 438 22.78 -22.24 -29.32
CA TYR A 438 22.49 -21.14 -30.26
C TYR A 438 23.02 -19.84 -29.66
N GLU A 439 24.10 -19.31 -30.24
CA GLU A 439 24.67 -18.03 -29.82
C GLU A 439 23.78 -16.84 -30.25
N ASN A 440 23.87 -15.68 -29.59
CA ASN A 440 23.10 -14.44 -29.88
C ASN A 440 22.99 -14.11 -31.39
N THR A 441 24.06 -14.34 -32.16
CA THR A 441 24.05 -14.11 -33.62
C THR A 441 22.98 -14.92 -34.38
N GLY A 442 22.47 -16.00 -33.79
CA GLY A 442 21.35 -16.80 -34.27
C GLY A 442 19.99 -16.47 -33.65
N THR A 443 19.90 -15.83 -32.47
CA THR A 443 18.64 -15.62 -31.69
C THR A 443 17.93 -14.28 -31.99
N ARG A 444 18.27 -13.67 -33.12
CA ARG A 444 17.95 -12.29 -33.52
C ARG A 444 16.45 -11.90 -33.41
N GLU A 445 16.17 -10.87 -32.60
CA GLU A 445 14.85 -10.22 -32.42
C GLU A 445 13.74 -11.17 -31.91
N GLY A 446 14.00 -11.88 -30.80
CA GLY A 446 12.98 -12.70 -30.11
C GLY A 446 12.72 -14.07 -30.75
N VAL A 447 13.51 -14.47 -31.76
CA VAL A 447 13.31 -15.70 -32.53
C VAL A 447 14.66 -16.35 -32.87
N ILE A 448 14.76 -17.67 -32.72
CA ILE A 448 15.90 -18.42 -33.26
C ILE A 448 15.83 -18.42 -34.80
N SER A 449 16.56 -17.48 -35.39
CA SER A 449 16.57 -17.13 -36.81
C SER A 449 17.45 -18.03 -37.67
N THR A 450 18.38 -18.77 -37.05
CA THR A 450 19.22 -19.78 -37.71
C THR A 450 18.67 -21.17 -37.44
N ASN A 451 18.30 -21.91 -38.49
CA ASN A 451 17.73 -23.25 -38.35
C ASN A 451 18.60 -24.23 -37.52
N ALA A 452 19.93 -24.06 -37.56
CA ALA A 452 20.90 -24.94 -36.92
C ALA A 452 21.62 -24.24 -35.76
N PRO A 453 22.00 -24.98 -34.70
CA PRO A 453 22.83 -24.48 -33.61
C PRO A 453 24.27 -24.20 -34.09
N VAL A 454 24.98 -23.34 -33.37
CA VAL A 454 26.39 -23.02 -33.64
C VAL A 454 27.29 -24.18 -33.20
N HIS A 455 27.01 -24.74 -32.03
CA HIS A 455 27.69 -25.92 -31.51
C HIS A 455 26.67 -27.00 -31.10
N SER A 456 27.00 -28.27 -31.31
CA SER A 456 26.22 -29.40 -30.82
C SER A 456 27.11 -30.59 -30.45
N VAL A 457 26.84 -31.26 -29.34
CA VAL A 457 27.57 -32.45 -28.89
C VAL A 457 26.61 -33.59 -28.56
N ALA A 458 26.95 -34.80 -29.00
CA ALA A 458 26.20 -36.01 -28.69
C ALA A 458 26.34 -36.36 -27.21
N ILE A 459 25.22 -36.65 -26.54
CA ILE A 459 25.19 -36.99 -25.11
C ILE A 459 25.37 -38.50 -24.95
N GLY A 460 26.31 -38.92 -24.10
CA GLY A 460 26.63 -40.31 -23.81
C GLY A 460 27.11 -40.50 -22.38
N GLY A 461 27.00 -41.72 -21.87
CA GLY A 461 27.24 -42.06 -20.47
C GLY A 461 28.27 -43.18 -20.24
N THR A 462 28.33 -43.61 -18.99
CA THR A 462 29.23 -44.60 -18.39
C THR A 462 28.82 -46.05 -18.70
N GLY A 463 27.56 -46.27 -19.07
CA GLY A 463 27.01 -47.59 -19.37
C GLY A 463 27.69 -48.31 -20.53
N ALA A 464 27.57 -49.65 -20.56
CA ALA A 464 28.22 -50.49 -21.56
C ALA A 464 27.78 -50.13 -22.99
N GLY A 465 28.70 -49.61 -23.81
CA GLY A 465 28.41 -49.07 -25.14
C GLY A 465 28.13 -47.56 -25.17
N GLY A 466 28.43 -46.83 -24.09
CA GLY A 466 28.20 -45.40 -23.95
C GLY A 466 26.77 -45.04 -23.53
N LEU A 467 26.00 -46.01 -23.05
CA LEU A 467 24.61 -45.81 -22.61
C LEU A 467 24.56 -44.87 -21.40
N ILE A 468 23.52 -44.04 -21.32
CA ILE A 468 23.25 -43.22 -20.14
C ILE A 468 22.30 -44.02 -19.25
N LEU A 469 22.75 -44.44 -18.08
CA LEU A 469 21.99 -45.30 -17.17
C LEU A 469 20.86 -44.53 -16.45
N PRO A 470 19.82 -45.20 -15.91
CA PRO A 470 18.77 -44.53 -15.12
C PRO A 470 19.37 -43.74 -13.95
N GLY A 471 19.01 -42.46 -13.82
CA GLY A 471 19.55 -41.57 -12.78
C GLY A 471 20.99 -41.10 -13.01
N GLU A 472 21.66 -41.47 -14.10
CA GLU A 472 23.03 -41.05 -14.39
C GLU A 472 23.10 -39.55 -14.74
N VAL A 473 24.17 -38.89 -14.29
CA VAL A 473 24.46 -37.48 -14.56
C VAL A 473 25.69 -37.35 -15.46
N VAL A 474 25.62 -36.45 -16.44
CA VAL A 474 26.68 -36.10 -17.39
C VAL A 474 26.90 -34.59 -17.31
N ILE A 475 28.14 -34.17 -17.07
CA ILE A 475 28.52 -32.78 -16.87
C ILE A 475 29.31 -32.32 -18.08
N PHE A 476 28.85 -31.27 -18.75
CA PHE A 476 29.52 -30.64 -19.88
C PHE A 476 30.21 -29.36 -19.41
N LYS A 477 31.49 -29.16 -19.75
CA LYS A 477 32.23 -27.94 -19.38
C LYS A 477 33.02 -27.32 -20.53
N ASN A 478 33.29 -26.02 -20.45
CA ASN A 478 34.33 -25.38 -21.24
C ASN A 478 35.66 -26.06 -20.91
N SER A 479 36.60 -26.16 -21.87
CA SER A 479 37.93 -26.71 -21.57
C SER A 479 38.64 -25.93 -20.45
N ALA A 480 38.46 -24.61 -20.40
CA ALA A 480 39.09 -23.72 -19.41
C ALA A 480 38.38 -23.68 -18.05
N ALA A 481 37.10 -24.07 -17.96
CA ALA A 481 36.29 -23.90 -16.75
C ALA A 481 36.84 -24.62 -15.51
N ALA A 482 36.72 -23.99 -14.35
CA ALA A 482 36.84 -24.62 -13.05
C ALA A 482 35.51 -25.30 -12.70
N LEU A 483 35.57 -26.57 -12.30
CA LEU A 483 34.43 -27.22 -11.66
C LEU A 483 34.54 -27.05 -10.13
N PRO A 484 33.41 -27.13 -9.41
CA PRO A 484 33.38 -27.23 -7.96
C PRO A 484 34.33 -28.29 -7.40
N LEU A 485 34.67 -28.17 -6.11
CA LEU A 485 35.56 -29.06 -5.39
C LEU A 485 35.20 -30.53 -5.61
N SER A 486 36.21 -31.38 -5.84
CA SER A 486 36.03 -32.76 -6.32
C SER A 486 35.29 -33.73 -5.38
N GLY A 487 34.95 -33.30 -4.16
CA GLY A 487 34.04 -34.04 -3.27
C GLY A 487 32.55 -33.83 -3.61
N ASN A 488 32.23 -32.73 -4.28
CA ASN A 488 30.88 -32.26 -4.60
C ASN A 488 30.58 -32.45 -6.10
N LEU A 489 31.24 -33.43 -6.73
CA LEU A 489 31.15 -33.77 -8.15
C LEU A 489 30.43 -35.11 -8.40
N GLY A 490 29.94 -35.72 -7.32
CA GLY A 490 29.07 -36.90 -7.31
C GLY A 490 29.62 -38.08 -8.13
N SER A 491 28.75 -38.64 -8.98
CA SER A 491 29.09 -39.69 -9.93
C SER A 491 29.16 -39.19 -11.39
N GLY A 492 29.15 -37.87 -11.58
CA GLY A 492 28.92 -37.24 -12.88
C GLY A 492 30.05 -37.46 -13.89
N LEU A 493 29.69 -37.86 -15.12
CA LEU A 493 30.67 -38.00 -16.21
C LEU A 493 31.03 -36.63 -16.79
N VAL A 494 32.24 -36.14 -16.48
CA VAL A 494 32.74 -34.84 -16.98
C VAL A 494 33.26 -34.93 -18.42
N THR A 495 32.66 -34.13 -19.31
CA THR A 495 33.01 -34.00 -20.73
C THR A 495 33.35 -32.56 -21.07
N SER A 496 34.50 -32.31 -21.71
CA SER A 496 34.85 -30.97 -22.22
C SER A 496 34.32 -30.77 -23.65
N THR A 497 33.63 -29.65 -23.90
CA THR A 497 32.93 -29.39 -25.18
C THR A 497 32.92 -27.89 -25.53
N SER A 498 32.77 -27.57 -26.83
CA SER A 498 32.52 -26.20 -27.30
C SER A 498 31.04 -25.80 -27.20
N VAL A 499 30.14 -26.69 -26.79
CA VAL A 499 28.76 -26.33 -26.43
C VAL A 499 28.72 -25.52 -25.13
N CYS A 500 29.79 -25.55 -24.33
CA CYS A 500 29.97 -24.72 -23.15
C CYS A 500 30.89 -23.53 -23.45
N THR A 501 30.56 -22.73 -24.47
CA THR A 501 31.20 -21.42 -24.74
C THR A 501 30.16 -20.30 -24.77
N PHE A 502 29.07 -20.47 -24.02
CA PHE A 502 27.91 -19.59 -24.04
C PHE A 502 28.10 -18.31 -23.22
N THR A 503 27.32 -17.29 -23.58
CA THR A 503 27.09 -16.07 -22.80
C THR A 503 25.61 -15.87 -22.50
N GLY A 504 25.28 -14.94 -21.59
CA GLY A 504 23.94 -14.67 -21.06
C GLY A 504 22.86 -14.19 -22.04
N ASP A 505 23.11 -14.27 -23.34
CA ASP A 505 22.24 -13.95 -24.46
C ASP A 505 22.06 -15.14 -25.44
N ASP A 506 22.50 -16.34 -25.02
CA ASP A 506 22.49 -17.59 -25.77
C ASP A 506 21.44 -18.60 -25.26
N VAL A 507 21.04 -19.53 -26.14
CA VAL A 507 20.07 -20.61 -25.84
C VAL A 507 20.72 -21.99 -25.89
N ILE A 508 20.54 -22.77 -24.84
CA ILE A 508 21.00 -24.16 -24.69
C ILE A 508 19.80 -25.09 -24.63
N LEU A 509 19.84 -26.20 -25.36
CA LEU A 509 18.76 -27.20 -25.31
C LEU A 509 19.24 -28.63 -25.55
N ILE A 510 18.48 -29.59 -25.04
CA ILE A 510 18.61 -31.02 -25.36
C ILE A 510 17.66 -31.33 -26.52
N SER A 511 18.10 -32.14 -27.48
CA SER A 511 17.29 -32.51 -28.65
C SER A 511 17.57 -33.93 -29.14
N THR A 512 16.59 -34.54 -29.80
CA THR A 512 16.76 -35.83 -30.51
C THR A 512 17.44 -35.68 -31.88
N SER A 513 17.70 -34.46 -32.36
CA SER A 513 18.30 -34.21 -33.66
C SER A 513 19.52 -33.27 -33.61
N THR A 514 20.14 -33.05 -34.77
CA THR A 514 21.31 -32.17 -34.94
C THR A 514 21.09 -31.25 -36.12
N GLY A 515 21.79 -30.12 -36.16
CA GLY A 515 21.65 -29.15 -37.24
C GLY A 515 20.24 -28.56 -37.30
N VAL A 516 19.68 -28.50 -38.50
CA VAL A 516 18.53 -27.64 -38.89
C VAL A 516 17.19 -27.89 -38.19
N ASN A 517 17.10 -28.93 -37.36
CA ASN A 517 15.90 -29.26 -36.60
C ASN A 517 16.09 -29.20 -35.07
N CYS A 518 17.30 -28.93 -34.54
CA CYS A 518 17.59 -29.19 -33.13
C CYS A 518 16.63 -28.44 -32.17
N TYR A 519 16.20 -27.22 -32.52
CA TYR A 519 15.19 -26.46 -31.76
C TYR A 519 13.77 -27.01 -31.85
N ASN A 520 13.38 -27.64 -32.97
CA ASN A 520 12.05 -28.19 -33.15
C ASN A 520 11.88 -29.52 -32.40
N ASP A 521 12.92 -30.37 -32.43
CA ASP A 521 12.91 -31.69 -31.80
C ASP A 521 13.46 -31.68 -30.35
N ARG A 522 13.35 -30.51 -29.69
CA ARG A 522 13.88 -30.23 -28.34
C ARG A 522 13.10 -30.93 -27.24
N ILE A 523 13.80 -31.25 -26.15
CA ILE A 523 13.29 -31.95 -24.97
C ILE A 523 13.31 -31.04 -23.74
N ASP A 524 14.45 -30.38 -23.48
CA ASP A 524 14.63 -29.39 -22.41
C ASP A 524 15.33 -28.15 -22.95
N ILE A 525 15.11 -26.97 -22.33
CA ILE A 525 15.67 -25.68 -22.77
C ILE A 525 16.01 -24.77 -21.59
N ILE A 526 17.12 -24.03 -21.71
CA ILE A 526 17.50 -22.93 -20.83
C ILE A 526 18.29 -21.88 -21.64
N GLY A 527 18.07 -20.59 -21.39
CA GLY A 527 18.73 -19.49 -22.10
C GLY A 527 17.75 -18.49 -22.72
N ASP A 528 17.99 -17.20 -22.47
CA ASP A 528 17.11 -16.11 -22.90
C ASP A 528 17.33 -15.73 -24.38
N ILE A 529 16.28 -15.20 -25.00
CA ILE A 529 16.37 -14.56 -26.31
C ILE A 529 16.22 -13.04 -26.09
N PRO A 530 17.30 -12.26 -26.21
CA PRO A 530 17.27 -10.86 -25.83
C PRO A 530 16.27 -10.03 -26.67
N PRO A 531 15.61 -9.04 -26.05
CA PRO A 531 14.79 -8.07 -26.77
C PRO A 531 15.61 -7.26 -27.81
N PRO A 532 14.95 -6.56 -28.76
CA PRO A 532 15.61 -5.87 -29.87
C PRO A 532 16.77 -4.94 -29.44
N ALA A 533 17.81 -4.88 -30.28
CA ALA A 533 19.10 -4.28 -29.95
C ALA A 533 19.01 -2.87 -29.34
N GLY A 534 19.42 -2.75 -28.07
CA GLY A 534 19.40 -1.50 -27.30
C GLY A 534 19.02 -1.70 -25.82
N PHE A 535 18.41 -2.83 -25.48
CA PHE A 535 18.09 -3.23 -24.11
C PHE A 535 19.06 -4.31 -23.62
N PRO A 536 19.61 -4.21 -22.39
CA PRO A 536 20.38 -5.30 -21.79
C PRO A 536 19.45 -6.40 -21.26
N SER A 537 19.68 -7.65 -21.65
CA SER A 537 19.28 -8.81 -20.85
C SER A 537 20.32 -9.01 -19.74
N ASN A 538 19.86 -9.29 -18.52
CA ASN A 538 20.73 -9.63 -17.38
C ASN A 538 20.66 -11.14 -17.07
N TRP A 539 20.27 -11.95 -18.06
CA TRP A 539 20.29 -13.40 -17.96
C TRP A 539 21.74 -13.91 -17.99
N GLY A 540 22.00 -15.07 -17.37
CA GLY A 540 23.27 -15.82 -17.44
C GLY A 540 24.51 -15.22 -16.76
N VAL A 541 24.78 -13.92 -16.96
CA VAL A 541 26.09 -13.29 -16.66
C VAL A 541 26.49 -13.42 -15.18
N ASP A 542 27.54 -14.22 -14.93
CA ASP A 542 28.10 -14.55 -13.60
C ASP A 542 27.10 -15.25 -12.66
N LYS A 543 26.27 -16.17 -13.22
CA LYS A 543 25.18 -16.87 -12.51
C LYS A 543 25.33 -18.39 -12.53
N SER A 544 24.85 -19.00 -11.44
CA SER A 544 24.53 -20.44 -11.38
C SER A 544 23.02 -20.64 -11.20
N PHE A 545 22.46 -21.65 -11.84
CA PHE A 545 21.05 -22.03 -11.71
C PHE A 545 20.92 -23.55 -11.52
N VAL A 546 20.01 -23.98 -10.64
CA VAL A 546 19.58 -25.38 -10.47
C VAL A 546 18.11 -25.52 -10.84
N LYS A 547 17.66 -26.68 -11.33
CA LYS A 547 16.23 -26.93 -11.61
C LYS A 547 15.39 -26.69 -10.34
N GLY A 548 14.27 -25.99 -10.52
CA GLY A 548 13.40 -25.50 -9.46
C GLY A 548 12.55 -26.56 -8.78
N CYS A 549 11.58 -26.10 -7.99
CA CYS A 549 10.64 -26.98 -7.33
C CYS A 549 9.52 -27.43 -8.26
N GLY A 550 9.02 -28.66 -8.07
CA GLY A 550 8.03 -29.29 -8.96
C GLY A 550 8.59 -29.70 -10.33
N THR A 551 9.57 -28.97 -10.86
CA THR A 551 10.16 -29.16 -12.19
C THR A 551 11.38 -30.11 -12.21
N THR A 552 11.87 -30.55 -11.04
CA THR A 552 12.89 -31.61 -10.88
C THR A 552 12.49 -33.00 -11.43
N TYR A 553 11.31 -33.10 -12.05
CA TYR A 553 10.73 -34.30 -12.64
C TYR A 553 10.45 -34.16 -14.15
N LEU A 554 10.43 -32.94 -14.70
CA LEU A 554 9.91 -32.65 -16.04
C LEU A 554 10.83 -31.67 -16.81
N PRO A 555 11.25 -32.02 -18.04
CA PRO A 555 11.91 -31.10 -18.96
C PRO A 555 11.01 -29.95 -19.43
N SER A 556 11.60 -28.79 -19.62
CA SER A 556 10.93 -27.56 -20.06
C SER A 556 11.00 -27.45 -21.57
N ILE A 557 9.84 -27.44 -22.25
CA ILE A 557 9.78 -27.24 -23.71
C ILE A 557 9.65 -25.76 -24.10
N THR A 558 9.46 -24.87 -23.13
CA THR A 558 9.41 -23.41 -23.29
C THR A 558 10.49 -22.79 -22.43
N PHE A 559 11.14 -21.74 -22.93
CA PHE A 559 12.00 -20.91 -22.09
C PHE A 559 11.13 -19.90 -21.33
N ASP A 560 11.12 -19.99 -20.00
CA ASP A 560 10.48 -19.00 -19.13
C ASP A 560 11.22 -18.95 -17.78
N VAL A 561 11.77 -17.78 -17.45
CA VAL A 561 12.49 -17.51 -16.18
C VAL A 561 11.58 -16.99 -15.08
N SER A 562 10.37 -16.57 -15.43
CA SER A 562 9.32 -16.13 -14.49
C SER A 562 8.46 -17.30 -14.00
N ASN A 563 8.38 -18.40 -14.77
CA ASN A 563 7.60 -19.59 -14.43
C ASN A 563 8.25 -20.53 -13.39
N LYS A 564 9.28 -20.07 -12.66
CA LYS A 564 9.88 -20.75 -11.50
C LYS A 564 10.63 -22.07 -11.79
N ASP A 565 10.84 -22.40 -13.06
CA ASP A 565 11.51 -23.62 -13.53
C ASP A 565 12.95 -23.82 -13.00
N TYR A 566 13.62 -22.74 -12.59
CA TYR A 566 15.01 -22.72 -12.10
C TYR A 566 15.17 -21.79 -10.88
N ILE A 567 16.13 -22.11 -10.01
CA ILE A 567 16.51 -21.35 -8.81
C ILE A 567 17.97 -20.88 -8.94
N GLU A 568 18.23 -19.60 -8.72
CA GLU A 568 19.60 -19.05 -8.68
C GLU A 568 20.39 -19.57 -7.46
N LEU A 569 21.68 -19.83 -7.68
CA LEU A 569 22.66 -20.21 -6.67
C LEU A 569 23.93 -19.36 -6.83
N LEU A 570 24.64 -19.14 -5.72
CA LEU A 570 26.05 -18.74 -5.80
C LEU A 570 26.92 -19.99 -6.00
N LEU A 571 28.06 -19.89 -6.70
CA LEU A 571 29.00 -21.01 -6.83
C LEU A 571 29.47 -21.52 -5.46
N GLU A 572 29.63 -20.62 -4.47
CA GLU A 572 29.95 -20.97 -3.08
C GLU A 572 28.88 -21.88 -2.42
N GLU A 573 27.61 -21.79 -2.82
CA GLU A 573 26.56 -22.71 -2.33
C GLU A 573 26.70 -24.12 -2.92
N VAL A 574 27.29 -24.26 -4.12
CA VAL A 574 27.62 -25.55 -4.75
C VAL A 574 28.93 -26.12 -4.17
N ASP A 575 29.94 -25.27 -3.94
CA ASP A 575 31.22 -25.65 -3.33
C ASP A 575 31.12 -26.00 -1.84
N ASN A 576 30.07 -25.55 -1.15
CA ASN A 576 29.76 -25.95 0.24
C ASN A 576 28.51 -26.85 0.34
N ALA A 577 27.99 -27.35 -0.78
CA ALA A 577 26.85 -28.26 -0.80
C ALA A 577 27.17 -29.58 -0.08
N ASN A 578 26.13 -30.18 0.54
CA ASN A 578 26.22 -31.56 1.00
C ASN A 578 26.26 -32.48 -0.24
N SER A 579 27.21 -33.42 -0.30
CA SER A 579 27.39 -34.35 -1.43
C SER A 579 26.15 -35.16 -1.82
N ASP A 580 25.19 -35.30 -0.89
CA ASP A 580 23.99 -36.11 -1.04
C ASP A 580 22.73 -35.26 -1.37
N ALA A 581 22.90 -33.95 -1.59
CA ALA A 581 21.85 -32.98 -1.94
C ALA A 581 21.85 -32.63 -3.45
N ASN A 582 20.72 -32.18 -3.99
CA ASN A 582 20.55 -31.81 -5.41
C ASN A 582 21.27 -30.51 -5.80
N VAL A 583 21.78 -29.77 -4.81
CA VAL A 583 22.62 -28.58 -4.99
C VAL A 583 24.07 -28.96 -5.30
N ALA A 584 24.54 -30.14 -4.89
CA ALA A 584 25.87 -30.63 -5.23
C ALA A 584 25.91 -31.16 -6.68
N LEU A 585 26.99 -30.86 -7.38
CA LEU A 585 27.18 -31.26 -8.77
C LEU A 585 27.39 -32.80 -8.87
N GLY A 586 26.85 -33.42 -9.91
CA GLY A 586 26.86 -34.88 -10.08
C GLY A 586 25.92 -35.65 -9.15
N THR A 587 25.17 -34.98 -8.28
CA THR A 587 24.18 -35.57 -7.37
C THR A 587 22.80 -35.00 -7.64
N GLN A 588 21.87 -35.84 -8.11
CA GLN A 588 20.51 -35.42 -8.38
C GLN A 588 19.49 -36.52 -8.00
N ASN A 589 18.82 -36.37 -6.87
CA ASN A 589 17.83 -37.32 -6.35
C ASN A 589 16.40 -36.90 -6.77
N ILE A 590 15.70 -37.77 -7.50
CA ILE A 590 14.28 -37.58 -7.87
C ILE A 590 13.40 -38.00 -6.69
N GLY A 591 12.29 -37.31 -6.48
CA GLY A 591 11.31 -37.70 -5.47
C GLY A 591 11.57 -37.09 -4.10
N THR A 592 10.53 -37.19 -3.26
CA THR A 592 10.56 -36.78 -1.85
C THR A 592 11.69 -37.45 -1.07
N THR A 593 12.28 -36.73 -0.11
CA THR A 593 13.12 -37.34 0.94
C THR A 593 12.42 -37.28 2.30
N THR A 594 12.55 -38.33 3.09
CA THR A 594 11.90 -38.47 4.40
C THR A 594 12.92 -38.75 5.48
N TRP A 595 12.90 -37.95 6.56
CA TRP A 595 13.69 -38.17 7.75
C TRP A 595 12.95 -39.05 8.76
N THR A 596 13.65 -40.05 9.28
CA THR A 596 13.22 -40.86 10.43
C THR A 596 14.29 -40.88 11.51
N THR A 597 15.41 -41.53 11.22
CA THR A 597 16.73 -41.36 11.90
C THR A 597 17.87 -41.19 10.89
N THR A 598 17.55 -41.34 9.61
CA THR A 598 18.36 -41.11 8.42
C THR A 598 17.42 -40.60 7.32
N TRP A 599 17.98 -40.03 6.25
CA TRP A 599 17.24 -39.65 5.05
C TRP A 599 16.96 -40.87 4.17
N SER A 600 15.77 -40.95 3.58
CA SER A 600 15.36 -42.07 2.73
C SER A 600 15.90 -42.02 1.29
N ASN A 601 16.28 -40.84 0.80
CA ASN A 601 16.49 -40.59 -0.64
C ASN A 601 17.40 -39.37 -0.85
N GLY A 602 18.65 -39.39 -0.36
CA GLY A 602 19.54 -38.21 -0.31
C GLY A 602 19.09 -37.15 0.70
N THR A 603 19.95 -36.17 0.98
CA THR A 603 19.68 -35.10 1.96
C THR A 603 18.64 -34.08 1.45
N SER A 604 18.09 -33.29 2.36
CA SER A 604 17.07 -32.27 2.07
C SER A 604 17.73 -30.95 1.66
N ASP A 605 17.23 -30.32 0.60
CA ASP A 605 17.66 -29.02 0.10
C ASP A 605 16.50 -28.22 -0.54
N ARG A 606 16.77 -26.96 -0.89
CA ARG A 606 15.76 -25.99 -1.35
C ARG A 606 15.03 -26.36 -2.66
N THR A 607 15.47 -27.38 -3.39
CA THR A 607 14.79 -27.88 -4.60
C THR A 607 13.72 -28.95 -4.31
N ARG A 608 13.69 -29.48 -3.06
CA ARG A 608 13.06 -30.80 -2.78
C ARG A 608 11.82 -30.75 -1.91
N THR A 609 10.95 -31.73 -2.12
CA THR A 609 9.88 -32.11 -1.18
C THR A 609 10.46 -32.94 -0.04
N THR A 610 10.18 -32.54 1.20
CA THR A 610 10.81 -33.06 2.42
C THR A 610 9.77 -33.37 3.48
N ILE A 611 9.88 -34.55 4.09
CA ILE A 611 9.00 -34.98 5.19
C ILE A 611 9.83 -35.30 6.43
N ILE A 612 9.52 -34.67 7.57
CA ILE A 612 10.10 -35.01 8.88
C ILE A 612 9.11 -35.92 9.60
N SER A 613 9.41 -37.22 9.70
CA SER A 613 8.56 -38.23 10.37
C SER A 613 9.14 -38.74 11.68
N GLY A 614 10.45 -38.60 11.90
CA GLY A 614 11.09 -38.80 13.20
C GLY A 614 11.44 -37.48 13.90
N THR A 615 12.48 -37.50 14.73
CA THR A 615 13.05 -36.29 15.37
C THR A 615 14.25 -35.82 14.55
N TYR A 616 14.16 -34.62 13.96
CA TYR A 616 15.28 -33.89 13.36
C TYR A 616 15.59 -32.69 14.25
N THR A 617 16.86 -32.41 14.53
CA THR A 617 17.25 -31.25 15.36
C THR A 617 18.32 -30.42 14.69
N ALA A 618 18.57 -29.20 15.16
CA ALA A 618 19.65 -28.37 14.63
C ALA A 618 21.06 -29.01 14.81
N ALA A 619 21.22 -30.05 15.62
CA ALA A 619 22.45 -30.85 15.66
C ALA A 619 22.70 -31.67 14.35
N ASN A 620 21.68 -31.79 13.49
CA ASN A 620 21.79 -32.30 12.13
C ASN A 620 22.20 -31.21 11.10
N GLY A 621 22.30 -29.95 11.52
CA GLY A 621 22.60 -28.79 10.67
C GLY A 621 21.34 -28.10 10.11
N ASN A 622 21.57 -27.14 9.20
CA ASN A 622 20.50 -26.42 8.49
C ASN A 622 19.56 -27.37 7.73
N LEU A 623 18.30 -26.99 7.60
CA LEU A 623 17.30 -27.73 6.84
C LEU A 623 16.72 -26.84 5.74
N GLY A 624 17.16 -27.02 4.50
CA GLY A 624 16.53 -26.40 3.33
C GLY A 624 15.50 -27.33 2.70
N ALA A 625 14.34 -26.82 2.33
CA ALA A 625 13.31 -27.55 1.58
C ALA A 625 12.60 -26.59 0.61
N CYS A 626 12.00 -27.12 -0.46
CA CYS A 626 10.93 -26.39 -1.14
C CYS A 626 9.59 -26.58 -0.39
N HIS A 627 9.23 -27.85 -0.20
CA HIS A 627 8.03 -28.27 0.52
C HIS A 627 8.45 -29.01 1.78
N LEU A 628 7.98 -28.56 2.95
CA LEU A 628 8.31 -29.15 4.24
C LEU A 628 7.05 -29.61 4.97
N THR A 629 6.90 -30.92 5.15
CA THR A 629 5.84 -31.51 5.98
C THR A 629 6.44 -32.09 7.27
N ILE A 630 6.03 -31.57 8.42
CA ILE A 630 6.49 -32.01 9.74
C ILE A 630 5.38 -32.86 10.37
N ASN A 631 5.59 -34.17 10.39
CA ASN A 631 4.71 -35.17 11.03
C ASN A 631 5.28 -35.68 12.36
N GLY A 632 6.60 -35.61 12.54
CA GLY A 632 7.32 -35.96 13.77
C GLY A 632 7.68 -34.73 14.60
N THR A 633 8.96 -34.55 14.89
CA THR A 633 9.50 -33.40 15.64
C THR A 633 10.61 -32.73 14.84
N LEU A 634 10.49 -31.42 14.63
CA LEU A 634 11.57 -30.55 14.18
C LEU A 634 11.99 -29.66 15.36
N ASP A 635 13.21 -29.85 15.86
CA ASP A 635 13.66 -29.25 17.12
C ASP A 635 14.89 -28.35 16.87
N PHE A 636 14.62 -27.09 16.57
CA PHE A 636 15.63 -26.05 16.37
C PHE A 636 15.71 -25.11 17.57
N ASP A 637 15.41 -25.57 18.79
CA ASP A 637 15.59 -24.81 20.04
C ASP A 637 16.85 -25.30 20.77
N SER A 638 18.01 -24.76 20.37
CA SER A 638 19.29 -25.36 20.76
C SER A 638 20.49 -24.41 20.91
N ASN A 639 20.29 -23.08 20.80
CA ASN A 639 21.35 -22.06 20.83
C ASN A 639 22.37 -22.23 19.70
N THR A 640 21.89 -22.49 18.48
CA THR A 640 22.68 -22.53 17.25
C THR A 640 22.25 -21.40 16.31
N THR A 641 23.12 -21.00 15.39
CA THR A 641 22.77 -20.05 14.32
C THR A 641 22.14 -20.74 13.10
N ASN A 642 21.56 -21.93 13.28
CA ASN A 642 21.05 -22.73 12.18
C ASN A 642 19.65 -22.27 11.75
N TYR A 643 19.26 -22.59 10.51
CA TYR A 643 18.00 -22.18 9.93
C TYR A 643 17.23 -23.33 9.26
N VAL A 644 15.91 -23.15 9.21
CA VAL A 644 14.98 -23.91 8.38
C VAL A 644 14.56 -23.01 7.21
N GLN A 645 14.97 -23.34 5.98
CA GLN A 645 14.54 -22.66 4.76
C GLN A 645 13.37 -23.42 4.13
N VAL A 646 12.28 -22.73 3.77
CA VAL A 646 11.15 -23.26 3.00
C VAL A 646 10.79 -22.30 1.88
N ASN A 647 10.74 -22.77 0.62
CA ASN A 647 10.49 -21.90 -0.53
C ASN A 647 9.01 -21.79 -0.96
N GLU A 648 8.14 -22.78 -0.68
CA GLU A 648 6.75 -22.77 -1.19
C GLU A 648 5.68 -23.18 -0.17
N ASN A 649 5.81 -24.35 0.48
CA ASN A 649 4.76 -24.86 1.39
C ASN A 649 5.33 -25.45 2.69
N LEU A 650 4.78 -25.04 3.84
CA LEU A 650 5.08 -25.57 5.17
C LEU A 650 3.81 -26.12 5.84
N ILE A 651 3.83 -27.41 6.16
CA ILE A 651 2.71 -28.13 6.80
C ILE A 651 3.19 -28.71 8.13
N ILE A 652 2.66 -28.21 9.25
CA ILE A 652 3.08 -28.60 10.60
C ILE A 652 1.96 -29.41 11.28
N ASN A 653 2.05 -30.75 11.16
CA ASN A 653 1.14 -31.70 11.80
C ASN A 653 1.67 -32.21 13.16
N GLY A 654 2.99 -32.19 13.33
CA GLY A 654 3.70 -32.58 14.56
C GLY A 654 4.24 -31.37 15.34
N THR A 655 5.38 -31.54 16.00
CA THR A 655 6.03 -30.48 16.80
C THR A 655 7.08 -29.74 15.96
N PHE A 656 7.06 -28.41 15.98
CA PHE A 656 8.16 -27.57 15.50
C PHE A 656 8.53 -26.51 16.56
N ASN A 657 9.71 -26.68 17.16
CA ASN A 657 10.32 -25.71 18.07
C ASN A 657 11.45 -24.94 17.36
N LEU A 658 11.64 -23.68 17.74
CA LEU A 658 12.64 -22.77 17.19
C LEU A 658 13.19 -21.91 18.33
N GLY A 659 14.49 -21.99 18.61
CA GLY A 659 15.19 -21.26 19.67
C GLY A 659 15.50 -19.83 19.26
N ASP A 660 16.04 -19.02 20.16
CA ASP A 660 16.27 -17.59 19.92
C ASP A 660 17.16 -17.33 18.71
N GLN A 661 18.33 -17.94 18.61
CA GLN A 661 19.31 -17.73 17.54
C GLN A 661 18.94 -18.44 16.23
N GLU A 662 18.08 -19.45 16.28
CA GLU A 662 17.61 -20.18 15.10
C GLU A 662 16.53 -19.42 14.31
N SER A 663 16.47 -19.63 12.99
CA SER A 663 15.57 -18.90 12.06
C SER A 663 14.72 -19.81 11.19
N LEU A 664 13.43 -19.48 11.04
CA LEU A 664 12.56 -19.98 9.97
C LEU A 664 12.55 -18.97 8.83
N TYR A 665 13.26 -19.28 7.75
CA TYR A 665 13.34 -18.48 6.52
C TYR A 665 12.33 -19.04 5.50
N SER A 666 11.11 -18.51 5.53
CA SER A 666 10.00 -18.94 4.67
C SER A 666 9.70 -17.90 3.58
N VAL A 667 10.69 -17.65 2.73
CA VAL A 667 10.68 -16.66 1.64
C VAL A 667 10.62 -17.38 0.29
N ASN A 668 9.71 -16.94 -0.57
CA ASN A 668 9.66 -17.35 -1.96
C ASN A 668 10.78 -16.64 -2.75
N VAL A 669 11.92 -17.30 -2.91
CA VAL A 669 13.13 -16.71 -3.53
C VAL A 669 12.97 -16.36 -5.02
N LEU A 670 11.88 -16.81 -5.66
CA LEU A 670 11.58 -16.59 -7.08
C LEU A 670 10.56 -15.46 -7.28
N ASP A 671 9.89 -15.04 -6.20
CA ASP A 671 8.96 -13.92 -6.17
C ASP A 671 8.98 -13.27 -4.76
N PRO A 672 10.08 -12.55 -4.38
CA PRO A 672 10.26 -12.04 -3.01
C PRO A 672 9.31 -10.91 -2.61
N GLY A 673 8.54 -10.37 -3.58
CA GLY A 673 7.57 -9.29 -3.39
C GLY A 673 6.10 -9.69 -3.62
N GLY A 674 5.83 -10.92 -4.07
CA GLY A 674 4.49 -11.40 -4.41
C GLY A 674 3.94 -12.44 -3.45
N LEU A 675 3.62 -13.65 -3.94
CA LEU A 675 2.86 -14.61 -3.14
C LEU A 675 3.73 -15.30 -2.07
N PRO A 676 3.34 -15.20 -0.78
CA PRO A 676 4.11 -15.76 0.32
C PRO A 676 4.03 -17.28 0.39
N VAL A 677 5.06 -17.89 0.99
CA VAL A 677 5.07 -19.30 1.37
C VAL A 677 3.81 -19.64 2.16
N SER A 678 3.10 -20.69 1.74
CA SER A 678 1.87 -21.12 2.39
C SER A 678 2.18 -21.94 3.63
N ILE A 679 1.67 -21.51 4.79
CA ILE A 679 2.00 -22.10 6.09
C ILE A 679 0.72 -22.58 6.79
N SER A 680 0.75 -23.81 7.31
CA SER A 680 -0.33 -24.41 8.10
C SER A 680 0.22 -25.10 9.36
N GLY A 681 -0.57 -25.07 10.44
CA GLY A 681 -0.16 -25.54 11.77
C GLY A 681 0.53 -24.45 12.60
N THR A 682 1.29 -24.85 13.62
CA THR A 682 1.83 -23.96 14.67
C THR A 682 3.28 -24.27 15.01
N ILE A 683 4.08 -23.24 15.25
CA ILE A 683 5.41 -23.37 15.87
C ILE A 683 5.39 -22.99 17.35
N THR A 684 6.48 -23.29 18.05
CA THR A 684 6.90 -22.59 19.27
C THR A 684 8.22 -21.88 18.96
N LYS A 685 8.21 -20.53 18.90
CA LYS A 685 9.43 -19.71 18.83
C LYS A 685 9.77 -19.22 20.23
N SER A 686 10.91 -19.65 20.75
CA SER A 686 11.52 -19.14 21.98
C SER A 686 12.37 -17.91 21.66
N GLU A 687 12.32 -16.90 22.51
CA GLU A 687 13.16 -15.69 22.47
C GLU A 687 13.69 -15.44 23.90
N THR A 688 15.00 -15.29 24.08
CA THR A 688 15.58 -15.11 25.42
C THR A 688 15.85 -13.64 25.72
N THR A 689 15.34 -13.13 26.85
CA THR A 689 15.75 -11.80 27.29
C THR A 689 17.24 -11.79 27.55
N THR A 690 17.80 -10.68 27.13
CA THR A 690 19.07 -10.17 27.58
C THR A 690 19.11 -9.93 29.10
N SER A 691 20.29 -9.69 29.66
CA SER A 691 20.49 -9.83 31.11
C SER A 691 19.81 -8.70 31.90
N LEU A 692 18.69 -9.02 32.54
CA LEU A 692 17.94 -8.12 33.39
C LEU A 692 18.67 -7.97 34.72
N THR A 693 18.96 -6.74 35.14
CA THR A 693 19.72 -6.41 36.36
C THR A 693 18.84 -6.40 37.60
N ASN A 694 17.56 -6.08 37.43
CA ASN A 694 16.50 -6.12 38.42
C ASN A 694 15.17 -6.43 37.70
N ARG A 695 14.09 -6.70 38.46
CA ARG A 695 12.78 -7.07 37.89
C ARG A 695 12.16 -5.97 37.05
N ASP A 696 12.41 -4.71 37.39
CA ASP A 696 11.71 -3.59 36.78
C ASP A 696 12.40 -3.12 35.49
N ASP A 697 13.50 -3.78 35.09
CA ASP A 697 14.12 -3.67 33.76
C ASP A 697 13.13 -4.02 32.64
N TYR A 698 12.95 -3.10 31.68
CA TYR A 698 12.14 -3.32 30.49
C TYR A 698 12.90 -4.00 29.34
N THR A 699 12.22 -4.94 28.67
CA THR A 699 12.57 -5.53 27.37
C THR A 699 11.53 -5.15 26.31
N TYR A 700 11.98 -4.94 25.06
CA TYR A 700 11.16 -4.50 23.92
C TYR A 700 10.92 -5.65 22.94
N TRP A 701 9.65 -5.93 22.63
CA TRP A 701 9.17 -7.11 21.91
C TRP A 701 8.27 -6.76 20.72
N SER A 702 8.13 -7.67 19.77
CA SER A 702 6.97 -7.82 18.90
C SER A 702 6.54 -9.30 18.90
N SER A 703 5.80 -9.76 17.89
CA SER A 703 5.38 -11.18 17.79
C SER A 703 5.85 -11.83 16.49
N PRO A 704 6.55 -12.99 16.55
CA PRO A 704 6.97 -13.76 15.38
C PRO A 704 5.88 -14.70 14.84
N VAL A 705 4.72 -14.77 15.52
CA VAL A 705 3.59 -15.66 15.18
C VAL A 705 2.25 -14.92 15.20
N GLN A 706 1.24 -15.52 14.60
CA GLN A 706 -0.14 -15.08 14.60
C GLN A 706 -0.85 -15.56 15.87
N GLY A 707 -1.71 -14.72 16.47
CA GLY A 707 -2.58 -15.10 17.58
C GLY A 707 -1.93 -15.16 18.97
N ALA A 708 -0.67 -14.75 19.12
CA ALA A 708 0.06 -14.73 20.38
C ALA A 708 -0.66 -13.89 21.47
N ASN A 709 -1.22 -14.53 22.48
CA ASN A 709 -1.91 -13.83 23.58
C ASN A 709 -0.96 -13.54 24.75
N ILE A 710 -0.95 -12.28 25.23
CA ILE A 710 -0.03 -11.80 26.28
C ILE A 710 -0.17 -12.58 27.60
N SER A 711 -1.37 -13.06 27.94
CA SER A 711 -1.57 -13.86 29.16
C SER A 711 -1.06 -15.29 29.07
N THR A 712 -0.78 -15.80 27.85
CA THR A 712 -0.12 -17.10 27.64
C THR A 712 1.39 -16.94 27.50
N VAL A 713 1.84 -16.05 26.60
CA VAL A 713 3.26 -15.79 26.29
C VAL A 713 4.00 -15.27 27.53
N PHE A 714 3.41 -14.31 28.24
CA PHE A 714 4.01 -13.69 29.43
C PHE A 714 3.40 -14.21 30.75
N SER A 715 3.03 -15.49 30.79
CA SER A 715 2.41 -16.12 31.97
C SER A 715 3.28 -16.15 33.24
N GLY A 716 4.61 -16.09 33.09
CA GLY A 716 5.59 -15.91 34.20
C GLY A 716 5.84 -14.46 34.63
N TYR A 717 5.10 -13.49 34.07
CA TYR A 717 5.32 -12.06 34.24
C TYR A 717 4.12 -11.37 34.87
N ARG A 718 4.34 -10.17 35.43
CA ARG A 718 3.27 -9.34 35.96
C ARG A 718 2.49 -8.72 34.79
N GLN A 719 1.29 -9.25 34.52
CA GLN A 719 0.43 -8.82 33.39
C GLN A 719 0.16 -7.30 33.37
N SER A 720 -0.04 -6.69 34.54
CA SER A 720 -0.20 -5.23 34.69
C SER A 720 1.10 -4.40 34.46
N SER A 721 2.18 -5.03 34.01
CA SER A 721 3.48 -4.43 33.68
C SER A 721 3.89 -4.70 32.22
N LEU A 722 2.91 -5.06 31.37
CA LEU A 722 3.08 -5.10 29.92
C LEU A 722 2.27 -3.99 29.26
N TYR A 723 2.90 -3.32 28.30
CA TYR A 723 2.33 -2.15 27.63
C TYR A 723 2.62 -2.18 26.12
N TYR A 724 1.84 -1.44 25.34
CA TYR A 724 2.23 -0.98 24.01
C TYR A 724 2.25 0.55 23.98
N TRP A 725 2.90 1.12 22.98
CA TRP A 725 2.94 2.56 22.77
C TRP A 725 1.78 3.04 21.90
N ASP A 726 1.15 4.15 22.28
CA ASP A 726 0.11 4.81 21.49
C ASP A 726 0.33 6.33 21.48
N MET A 727 0.73 6.87 20.33
CA MET A 727 0.91 8.31 20.12
C MET A 727 -0.41 9.09 20.07
N GLY A 728 -1.53 8.43 19.76
CA GLY A 728 -2.85 9.06 19.67
C GLY A 728 -3.61 9.11 21.00
N ALA A 729 -3.10 8.45 22.04
CA ALA A 729 -3.72 8.42 23.36
C ALA A 729 -3.50 9.73 24.15
N VAL A 730 -4.52 10.13 24.91
CA VAL A 730 -4.49 11.35 25.73
C VAL A 730 -4.74 11.00 27.19
N ASN A 731 -3.73 11.21 28.04
CA ASN A 731 -3.78 10.87 29.47
C ASN A 731 -4.95 11.56 30.18
N SER A 732 -5.98 10.77 30.51
CA SER A 732 -7.20 11.24 31.17
C SER A 732 -7.07 11.42 32.69
N ASN A 733 -5.94 11.04 33.28
CA ASN A 733 -5.74 10.99 34.74
C ASN A 733 -4.88 12.15 35.29
N GLY A 734 -4.18 12.90 34.43
CA GLY A 734 -3.54 14.17 34.76
C GLY A 734 -2.27 14.10 35.63
N THR A 735 -1.77 12.91 35.94
CA THR A 735 -0.53 12.70 36.72
C THR A 735 0.54 12.03 35.87
N GLY A 736 1.12 12.81 34.95
CA GLY A 736 2.19 12.43 34.04
C GLY A 736 2.65 13.67 33.27
N GLY A 737 3.96 13.79 33.00
CA GLY A 737 4.53 14.99 32.38
C GLY A 737 4.37 15.02 30.86
N ASN A 738 3.97 16.18 30.32
CA ASN A 738 3.97 16.54 28.90
C ASN A 738 2.95 15.81 27.99
N GLN A 739 1.75 16.38 27.87
CA GLN A 739 0.59 15.86 27.12
C GLN A 739 0.70 16.03 25.59
N ALA A 740 1.85 15.66 25.00
CA ALA A 740 2.14 15.91 23.58
C ALA A 740 2.93 14.78 22.87
N LEU A 741 3.30 13.71 23.58
CA LEU A 741 4.29 12.72 23.13
C LEU A 741 3.83 11.27 23.36
N GLY A 742 2.52 10.97 23.20
CA GLY A 742 1.97 9.62 23.37
C GLY A 742 1.89 9.09 24.81
N GLU A 743 1.41 7.85 24.95
CA GLU A 743 1.22 7.17 26.24
C GLU A 743 1.46 5.64 26.17
N TRP A 744 1.90 5.05 27.29
CA TRP A 744 2.02 3.60 27.47
C TRP A 744 0.68 2.97 27.88
N ILE A 745 0.07 2.21 26.98
CA ILE A 745 -1.25 1.60 27.18
C ILE A 745 -1.10 0.16 27.70
N PRO A 746 -1.74 -0.23 28.83
CA PRO A 746 -1.68 -1.59 29.35
C PRO A 746 -2.18 -2.64 28.35
N ALA A 747 -1.40 -3.73 28.21
CA ALA A 747 -1.61 -4.76 27.21
C ALA A 747 -2.16 -6.09 27.77
N GLU A 748 -2.56 -6.12 29.04
CA GLU A 748 -3.08 -7.31 29.73
C GLU A 748 -4.25 -7.97 28.97
N GLY A 749 -4.16 -9.29 28.76
CA GLY A 749 -5.17 -10.09 28.05
C GLY A 749 -5.21 -9.93 26.53
N GLN A 750 -4.48 -8.97 25.95
CA GLN A 750 -4.52 -8.70 24.50
C GLN A 750 -3.83 -9.77 23.67
N VAL A 751 -4.24 -9.89 22.40
CA VAL A 751 -3.47 -10.57 21.36
C VAL A 751 -2.47 -9.57 20.78
N MET A 752 -1.20 -9.98 20.67
CA MET A 752 -0.16 -9.16 20.05
C MET A 752 -0.43 -9.01 18.56
N LYS A 753 -0.48 -7.77 18.08
CA LYS A 753 -0.58 -7.48 16.65
C LYS A 753 0.75 -7.77 15.95
N ARG A 754 0.69 -8.17 14.68
CA ARG A 754 1.89 -8.33 13.82
C ARG A 754 2.60 -6.98 13.71
N ALA A 755 3.93 -6.98 13.78
CA ALA A 755 4.82 -5.82 13.65
C ALA A 755 4.64 -4.64 14.63
N LYS A 756 3.53 -4.54 15.39
CA LYS A 756 3.43 -3.59 16.51
C LYS A 756 4.35 -4.04 17.65
N GLY A 757 5.01 -3.09 18.31
CA GLY A 757 5.91 -3.38 19.41
C GLY A 757 5.26 -3.18 20.79
N TYR A 758 5.78 -3.91 21.76
CA TYR A 758 5.31 -4.06 23.13
C TYR A 758 6.50 -4.00 24.08
N ILE A 759 6.27 -3.67 25.35
CA ILE A 759 7.28 -3.75 26.40
C ILE A 759 6.81 -4.66 27.54
N SER A 760 7.75 -5.34 28.19
CA SER A 760 7.52 -6.04 29.46
C SER A 760 8.60 -5.69 30.46
N GLN A 761 8.25 -5.62 31.75
CA GLN A 761 9.24 -5.79 32.83
C GLN A 761 9.74 -7.25 32.88
N GLY A 762 10.66 -7.56 33.78
CA GLY A 762 11.14 -8.92 34.05
C GLY A 762 10.14 -9.84 34.77
N PRO A 763 10.38 -11.16 34.79
CA PRO A 763 9.47 -12.13 35.40
C PRO A 763 9.39 -11.97 36.93
N PHE A 764 8.24 -12.30 37.53
CA PHE A 764 8.04 -12.14 38.97
C PHE A 764 8.78 -13.20 39.82
N ALA A 765 9.30 -14.25 39.17
CA ALA A 765 10.08 -15.31 39.80
C ALA A 765 11.49 -15.37 39.19
N GLY A 766 12.51 -15.41 40.04
CA GLY A 766 13.91 -15.43 39.63
C GLY A 766 14.84 -14.86 40.70
N SER A 767 16.14 -14.86 40.42
CA SER A 767 17.15 -14.13 41.19
C SER A 767 17.97 -13.32 40.20
N TYR A 768 17.97 -12.00 40.36
CA TYR A 768 18.59 -11.07 39.42
C TYR A 768 20.10 -10.89 39.77
N PRO A 769 20.99 -10.72 38.77
CA PRO A 769 20.69 -10.62 37.34
C PRO A 769 20.34 -11.96 36.68
N LEU A 770 19.42 -11.96 35.70
CA LEU A 770 19.00 -13.17 34.98
C LEU A 770 18.63 -12.91 33.50
N GLN A 771 18.61 -13.99 32.71
CA GLN A 771 18.06 -14.04 31.35
C GLN A 771 16.81 -14.91 31.36
N ALA A 772 15.73 -14.47 30.71
CA ALA A 772 14.40 -15.09 30.79
C ALA A 772 13.87 -15.43 29.40
N THR A 773 13.65 -16.71 29.12
CA THR A 773 13.08 -17.14 27.84
C THR A 773 11.56 -16.96 27.81
N VAL A 774 11.06 -16.40 26.71
CA VAL A 774 9.64 -16.18 26.41
C VAL A 774 9.30 -17.00 25.16
N SER A 775 8.24 -17.80 25.22
CA SER A 775 7.85 -18.68 24.11
C SER A 775 6.54 -18.23 23.46
N PHE A 776 6.63 -17.89 22.18
CA PHE A 776 5.52 -17.53 21.32
C PHE A 776 5.01 -18.78 20.59
N SER A 777 3.73 -19.13 20.75
CA SER A 777 3.13 -20.26 20.05
C SER A 777 1.94 -19.83 19.20
N GLY A 778 1.91 -20.31 17.96
CA GLY A 778 0.94 -19.91 16.94
C GLY A 778 1.43 -20.24 15.53
N THR A 779 0.63 -19.92 14.51
CA THR A 779 1.07 -20.03 13.11
C THR A 779 2.14 -18.97 12.83
N PRO A 780 3.28 -19.31 12.19
CA PRO A 780 4.28 -18.32 11.79
C PRO A 780 3.70 -17.10 11.08
N ASN A 781 4.25 -15.93 11.36
CA ASN A 781 4.04 -14.75 10.53
C ASN A 781 4.82 -14.90 9.22
N ASN A 782 4.14 -14.67 8.09
CA ASN A 782 4.70 -14.79 6.75
C ASN A 782 4.09 -13.75 5.80
N GLY A 783 4.77 -13.44 4.69
CA GLY A 783 4.33 -12.42 3.75
C GLY A 783 4.45 -11.00 4.27
N THR A 784 4.13 -10.05 3.40
CA THR A 784 4.14 -8.62 3.68
C THR A 784 3.26 -8.27 4.89
N VAL A 785 3.77 -7.41 5.78
CA VAL A 785 3.06 -6.89 6.95
C VAL A 785 3.02 -5.37 6.89
N ASP A 786 1.82 -4.82 6.85
CA ASP A 786 1.58 -3.39 6.76
C ASP A 786 1.01 -2.82 8.06
N LEU A 787 1.71 -1.85 8.63
CA LEU A 787 1.26 -1.02 9.74
C LEU A 787 0.67 0.27 9.16
N THR A 788 -0.55 0.62 9.54
CA THR A 788 -1.25 1.81 9.02
C THR A 788 -1.99 2.59 10.11
N ASN A 789 -2.31 3.86 9.82
CA ASN A 789 -3.09 4.73 10.71
C ASN A 789 -4.48 4.12 10.98
N ALA A 790 -5.13 3.57 9.95
CA ALA A 790 -6.48 2.99 10.01
C ALA A 790 -6.63 1.81 11.00
N GLY A 791 -5.52 1.17 11.42
CA GLY A 791 -5.54 0.11 12.43
C GLY A 791 -5.26 0.57 13.87
N ASN A 792 -4.93 1.85 14.09
CA ASN A 792 -4.26 2.36 15.30
C ASN A 792 -2.95 1.58 15.59
N ASP A 793 -2.21 1.25 14.53
CA ASP A 793 -0.98 0.45 14.61
C ASP A 793 0.26 1.33 14.73
N ILE A 794 0.25 2.46 14.02
CA ILE A 794 1.29 3.47 13.90
C ILE A 794 0.61 4.82 13.61
N VAL A 795 1.13 5.90 14.18
CA VAL A 795 0.60 7.27 14.04
C VAL A 795 1.59 8.11 13.22
N PHE A 796 1.07 8.96 12.33
CA PHE A 796 1.87 9.78 11.41
C PHE A 796 1.53 11.27 11.55
N ASN A 797 2.57 12.10 11.75
CA ASN A 797 2.55 13.56 11.69
C ASN A 797 1.26 14.21 12.22
N ASN A 798 0.89 13.89 13.47
CA ASN A 798 -0.45 14.12 14.02
C ASN A 798 -0.76 15.61 14.27
N ASN A 799 0.27 16.46 14.34
CA ASN A 799 0.18 17.86 14.76
C ASN A 799 0.93 18.84 13.83
N GLY A 800 1.58 18.35 12.76
CA GLY A 800 2.42 19.14 11.84
C GLY A 800 3.92 19.21 12.20
N ASN A 801 4.34 18.60 13.30
CA ASN A 801 5.73 18.46 13.71
C ASN A 801 6.29 17.11 13.24
N SER A 802 7.33 17.12 12.41
CA SER A 802 7.97 15.88 11.92
C SER A 802 8.94 15.24 12.93
N LEU A 803 8.99 15.72 14.17
CA LEU A 803 10.04 15.40 15.16
C LEU A 803 9.54 14.73 16.45
N ASP A 804 8.24 14.53 16.66
CA ASP A 804 7.69 13.93 17.90
C ASP A 804 6.91 12.61 17.72
N ASP A 805 6.46 12.24 16.51
CA ASP A 805 5.77 10.97 16.23
C ASP A 805 6.72 9.73 16.24
N LEU A 806 7.24 9.42 17.42
CA LEU A 806 7.95 8.17 17.72
C LEU A 806 6.96 7.02 17.92
N ASN A 807 7.17 5.91 17.22
CA ASN A 807 6.29 4.75 17.20
C ASN A 807 7.05 3.47 17.53
N LEU A 808 6.51 2.65 18.43
CA LEU A 808 7.10 1.37 18.82
C LEU A 808 6.59 0.25 17.92
N ILE A 809 7.48 -0.26 17.06
CA ILE A 809 7.25 -1.38 16.16
C ILE A 809 8.22 -2.52 16.50
N GLY A 810 8.27 -3.58 15.69
CA GLY A 810 9.30 -4.60 15.82
C GLY A 810 9.24 -5.64 14.71
N ASN A 811 10.27 -6.49 14.65
CA ASN A 811 10.37 -7.54 13.64
C ASN A 811 9.21 -8.55 13.79
N PRO A 812 8.32 -8.69 12.78
CA PRO A 812 7.17 -9.58 12.85
C PRO A 812 7.48 -11.04 12.54
N TYR A 813 8.69 -11.40 12.10
CA TYR A 813 9.00 -12.71 11.52
C TYR A 813 9.77 -13.62 12.49
N PRO A 814 9.65 -14.95 12.36
CA PRO A 814 10.45 -15.94 13.12
C PRO A 814 11.89 -16.10 12.58
N SER A 815 12.49 -14.99 12.16
CA SER A 815 13.82 -14.89 11.54
C SER A 815 14.32 -13.46 11.67
N ALA A 816 15.62 -13.23 11.56
CA ALA A 816 16.14 -11.86 11.48
C ALA A 816 15.61 -11.15 10.23
N ILE A 817 15.58 -9.82 10.28
CA ILE A 817 15.43 -8.95 9.11
C ILE A 817 16.63 -8.04 8.94
N ASP A 818 16.93 -7.70 7.70
CA ASP A 818 17.93 -6.73 7.30
C ASP A 818 17.40 -5.30 7.46
N ALA A 819 18.11 -4.49 8.24
CA ALA A 819 17.76 -3.12 8.54
C ALA A 819 17.98 -2.18 7.34
N ASP A 820 18.99 -2.43 6.50
CA ASP A 820 19.20 -1.63 5.29
C ASP A 820 18.06 -1.89 4.30
N GLU A 821 17.61 -3.13 4.12
CA GLU A 821 16.42 -3.43 3.29
C GLU A 821 15.12 -2.90 3.90
N PHE A 822 14.94 -2.97 5.22
CA PHE A 822 13.79 -2.37 5.90
C PHE A 822 13.73 -0.84 5.66
N ILE A 823 14.86 -0.14 5.76
CA ILE A 823 14.91 1.31 5.52
C ILE A 823 14.77 1.66 4.03
N ASN A 824 15.28 0.83 3.12
CA ASN A 824 15.19 1.03 1.66
C ASN A 824 13.84 0.61 1.03
N GLU A 825 12.93 -0.04 1.76
CA GLU A 825 11.58 -0.32 1.27
C GLU A 825 10.85 0.99 0.89
N SER A 826 10.09 1.00 -0.22
CA SER A 826 9.57 2.23 -0.83
C SER A 826 8.51 2.95 0.00
N ASN A 827 7.68 2.24 0.79
CA ASN A 827 6.77 2.88 1.74
C ASN A 827 7.59 3.45 2.92
N ASN A 828 8.53 2.67 3.47
CA ASN A 828 9.37 3.09 4.60
C ASN A 828 10.24 4.31 4.27
N GLN A 829 10.93 4.33 3.13
CA GLN A 829 11.67 5.50 2.63
C GLN A 829 10.80 6.75 2.57
N ASN A 830 9.50 6.61 2.29
CA ASN A 830 8.56 7.72 2.23
C ASN A 830 7.92 8.06 3.59
N SER A 831 7.83 7.10 4.52
CA SER A 831 7.04 7.20 5.75
C SER A 831 7.82 7.44 7.05
N ILE A 832 9.06 6.96 7.16
CA ILE A 832 9.88 7.10 8.37
C ILE A 832 11.12 7.98 8.17
N ASN A 833 11.73 8.45 9.27
CA ASN A 833 12.94 9.27 9.27
C ASN A 833 14.25 8.44 9.27
N GLY A 834 14.24 7.27 8.60
CA GLY A 834 15.39 6.40 8.33
C GLY A 834 16.09 5.73 9.53
N THR A 835 16.01 6.31 10.72
CA THR A 835 16.74 5.87 11.91
C THR A 835 15.86 5.00 12.81
N LEU A 836 16.45 3.92 13.30
CA LEU A 836 15.86 2.92 14.18
C LEU A 836 16.54 3.04 15.55
N TRP A 837 15.77 3.05 16.65
CA TRP A 837 16.33 3.13 18.01
C TRP A 837 16.02 1.86 18.82
N PHE A 838 17.07 1.26 19.38
CA PHE A 838 17.05 0.01 20.12
C PHE A 838 17.35 0.24 21.61
N TRP A 839 16.47 -0.27 22.47
CA TRP A 839 16.55 -0.09 23.92
C TRP A 839 17.63 -1.02 24.53
N THR A 840 18.69 -0.43 25.09
CA THR A 840 19.86 -1.17 25.64
C THR A 840 19.84 -1.32 27.16
N HIS A 841 19.12 -0.43 27.86
CA HIS A 841 18.92 -0.44 29.31
C HIS A 841 20.19 -0.73 30.13
N GLN A 842 21.27 0.02 29.93
CA GLN A 842 22.51 -0.10 30.71
C GLN A 842 22.47 0.73 32.00
N THR A 843 21.77 1.88 32.01
CA THR A 843 21.61 2.72 33.20
C THR A 843 20.81 1.98 34.27
N PRO A 844 21.36 1.72 35.48
CA PRO A 844 20.61 1.06 36.55
C PRO A 844 19.53 1.98 37.13
N ASN A 845 18.35 1.44 37.42
CA ASN A 845 17.29 2.16 38.13
C ASN A 845 17.77 2.57 39.54
N ASN A 846 17.86 3.88 39.79
CA ASN A 846 18.44 4.44 41.01
C ASN A 846 17.44 4.43 42.17
N ASN A 847 17.59 3.46 43.06
CA ASN A 847 16.86 3.38 44.34
C ASN A 847 17.36 4.43 45.38
N ASP A 848 17.49 5.68 44.96
CA ASP A 848 17.88 6.81 45.81
C ASP A 848 16.63 7.43 46.46
N PRO A 849 16.54 7.45 47.82
CA PRO A 849 15.36 7.97 48.52
C PRO A 849 15.17 9.49 48.39
N ASP A 850 16.18 10.26 48.00
CA ASP A 850 16.06 11.71 47.77
C ASP A 850 15.65 12.06 46.32
N THR A 851 15.72 11.11 45.36
CA THR A 851 15.22 11.28 43.98
C THR A 851 14.07 10.32 43.65
N ALA A 852 12.95 10.45 44.36
CA ALA A 852 11.80 9.54 44.30
C ALA A 852 10.97 9.53 43.00
N ASN A 853 11.53 9.96 41.86
CA ASN A 853 10.91 9.89 40.52
C ASN A 853 11.90 9.25 39.53
N GLU A 854 11.43 8.22 38.83
CA GLU A 854 12.19 7.47 37.82
C GLU A 854 12.70 8.38 36.68
N GLN A 855 13.95 8.20 36.26
CA GLN A 855 14.49 8.79 35.03
C GLN A 855 15.25 7.76 34.20
N TYR A 856 14.49 6.86 33.55
CA TYR A 856 14.94 6.25 32.32
C TYR A 856 15.22 7.36 31.29
N THR A 857 16.43 7.42 30.74
CA THR A 857 16.83 8.48 29.82
C THR A 857 17.02 7.93 28.42
N GLY A 858 16.89 8.78 27.39
CA GLY A 858 17.16 8.38 26.01
C GLY A 858 18.62 8.01 25.73
N ASN A 859 19.50 8.13 26.73
CA ASN A 859 20.88 7.68 26.70
C ASN A 859 21.01 6.16 26.60
N ASP A 860 19.95 5.42 26.94
CA ASP A 860 19.81 3.97 26.81
C ASP A 860 19.26 3.52 25.44
N TYR A 861 19.22 4.41 24.44
CA TYR A 861 19.00 4.02 23.04
C TYR A 861 20.32 3.94 22.28
N ALA A 862 20.61 2.76 21.74
CA ALA A 862 21.49 2.60 20.59
C ALA A 862 20.70 2.92 19.32
N CYS A 863 21.37 3.30 18.22
CA CYS A 863 20.67 3.66 16.98
C CYS A 863 21.34 3.10 15.73
N TYR A 864 20.53 2.90 14.68
CA TYR A 864 20.96 2.39 13.36
C TYR A 864 20.27 3.16 12.23
N ASN A 865 20.99 3.40 11.14
CA ASN A 865 20.42 3.78 9.84
C ASN A 865 21.34 3.28 8.69
N LEU A 866 21.10 3.68 7.43
CA LEU A 866 21.90 3.22 6.28
C LEU A 866 23.40 3.53 6.39
N THR A 867 23.78 4.53 7.17
CA THR A 867 25.18 4.84 7.48
C THR A 867 25.78 3.77 8.41
N GLY A 868 25.05 3.30 9.42
CA GLY A 868 25.49 2.24 10.33
C GLY A 868 24.90 2.36 11.73
N GLY A 869 25.51 1.66 12.69
CA GLY A 869 25.11 1.68 14.09
C GLY A 869 25.95 2.61 14.97
N THR A 870 25.39 3.00 16.11
CA THR A 870 26.18 3.46 17.27
C THR A 870 25.69 2.78 18.54
N ALA A 871 26.62 2.45 19.45
CA ALA A 871 26.27 2.08 20.81
C ALA A 871 25.49 3.20 21.52
N ALA A 872 24.78 2.85 22.61
CA ALA A 872 24.06 3.83 23.40
C ALA A 872 25.03 4.74 24.19
N VAL A 873 24.55 5.89 24.66
CA VAL A 873 25.34 6.81 25.52
C VAL A 873 25.68 6.14 26.86
N SER A 874 24.79 5.32 27.40
CA SER A 874 25.04 4.47 28.58
C SER A 874 25.89 3.22 28.28
N GLY A 875 26.34 3.04 27.03
CA GLY A 875 27.17 1.92 26.57
C GLY A 875 26.37 0.75 25.99
N GLY A 876 26.94 -0.45 26.08
CA GLY A 876 26.38 -1.67 25.48
C GLY A 876 26.88 -1.92 24.05
N LEU A 877 26.16 -2.75 23.30
CA LEU A 877 26.52 -3.13 21.93
C LEU A 877 26.03 -2.12 20.88
N GLU A 878 26.80 -2.00 19.79
CA GLU A 878 26.38 -1.34 18.56
C GLU A 878 25.34 -2.21 17.81
N PRO A 879 24.27 -1.63 17.22
CA PRO A 879 23.35 -2.39 16.37
C PRO A 879 24.03 -2.78 15.07
N THR A 880 23.92 -4.06 14.72
CA THR A 880 24.30 -4.58 13.41
C THR A 880 23.18 -4.35 12.40
N GLN A 881 23.44 -4.71 11.14
CA GLN A 881 22.45 -4.70 10.07
C GLN A 881 21.27 -5.67 10.31
N PHE A 882 21.34 -6.58 11.29
CA PHE A 882 20.34 -7.63 11.49
C PHE A 882 19.52 -7.42 12.76
N ILE A 883 18.22 -7.23 12.59
CA ILE A 883 17.25 -7.08 13.68
C ILE A 883 16.68 -8.45 14.02
N GLY A 884 16.92 -8.91 15.25
CA GLY A 884 16.44 -10.22 15.72
C GLY A 884 14.92 -10.40 15.60
N SER A 885 14.49 -11.65 15.42
CA SER A 885 13.12 -12.12 15.57
C SER A 885 12.49 -11.55 16.84
N ALA A 886 11.24 -11.10 16.75
CA ALA A 886 10.49 -10.47 17.84
C ALA A 886 11.16 -9.24 18.51
N GLN A 887 12.26 -8.68 18.00
CA GLN A 887 12.89 -7.49 18.58
C GLN A 887 12.01 -6.25 18.34
N GLY A 888 11.64 -5.55 19.42
CA GLY A 888 10.98 -4.24 19.35
C GLY A 888 11.97 -3.09 19.18
N PHE A 889 11.62 -2.08 18.38
CA PHE A 889 12.43 -0.87 18.15
C PHE A 889 11.54 0.35 17.85
N LEU A 890 12.03 1.55 18.15
CA LEU A 890 11.34 2.79 17.80
C LEU A 890 11.70 3.23 16.37
N VAL A 891 10.72 3.79 15.67
CA VAL A 891 10.90 4.58 14.44
C VAL A 891 10.19 5.92 14.57
N GLN A 892 10.63 6.94 13.83
CA GLN A 892 9.93 8.22 13.75
C GLN A 892 9.18 8.31 12.42
N ALA A 893 7.86 8.53 12.47
CA ALA A 893 6.96 8.47 11.31
C ALA A 893 6.43 9.86 10.93
N ASN A 894 6.71 10.34 9.73
CA ASN A 894 6.63 11.77 9.41
C ASN A 894 5.81 12.16 8.16
N SER A 895 5.04 11.22 7.58
CA SER A 895 4.48 11.36 6.22
C SER A 895 2.99 11.04 6.10
N THR A 896 2.32 11.71 5.17
CA THR A 896 0.89 11.53 4.85
C THR A 896 0.59 10.29 3.98
N LEU A 897 1.57 9.41 3.76
CA LEU A 897 1.39 8.14 3.06
C LEU A 897 0.94 6.99 4.00
N GLU A 898 0.88 7.25 5.31
CA GLU A 898 0.21 6.45 6.35
C GLU A 898 0.53 4.94 6.40
N LYS A 899 1.70 4.52 5.90
CA LYS A 899 2.07 3.10 5.76
C LYS A 899 3.54 2.84 6.08
N VAL A 900 3.79 1.87 6.98
CA VAL A 900 5.11 1.24 7.19
C VAL A 900 4.97 -0.25 6.88
N THR A 901 5.92 -0.79 6.13
CA THR A 901 5.83 -2.12 5.52
C THR A 901 7.03 -2.98 5.88
N PHE A 902 6.78 -4.23 6.23
CA PHE A 902 7.78 -5.30 6.28
C PHE A 902 7.49 -6.26 5.12
N THR A 903 8.52 -6.73 4.40
CA THR A 903 8.36 -7.70 3.30
C THR A 903 9.19 -8.96 3.55
N ASP A 904 8.78 -10.10 2.97
CA ASP A 904 9.55 -11.34 3.09
C ASP A 904 10.99 -11.21 2.54
N GLY A 905 11.20 -10.37 1.51
CA GLY A 905 12.54 -10.05 0.98
C GLY A 905 13.52 -9.42 1.99
N MET A 906 13.06 -8.87 3.11
CA MET A 906 13.94 -8.34 4.17
C MET A 906 14.55 -9.43 5.04
N ARG A 907 14.06 -10.67 4.99
CA ARG A 907 14.38 -11.70 5.98
C ARG A 907 15.75 -12.32 5.71
N VAL A 908 16.38 -12.83 6.76
CA VAL A 908 17.77 -13.33 6.72
C VAL A 908 17.85 -14.80 7.18
N LYS A 909 18.75 -15.56 6.55
CA LYS A 909 19.05 -16.95 6.90
C LYS A 909 20.07 -17.00 8.03
N GLY A 910 19.61 -17.17 9.27
CA GLY A 910 20.46 -17.03 10.45
C GLY A 910 20.70 -15.55 10.76
N SER A 911 21.88 -15.21 11.29
CA SER A 911 22.21 -13.89 11.86
C SER A 911 21.25 -13.39 12.96
N ASN A 912 20.35 -14.25 13.46
CA ASN A 912 19.33 -13.92 14.45
C ASN A 912 19.86 -13.89 15.89
N THR A 913 21.13 -13.51 16.06
CA THR A 913 21.84 -13.55 17.34
C THR A 913 21.66 -12.27 18.15
N GLN A 914 21.50 -11.12 17.49
CA GLN A 914 21.41 -9.84 18.18
C GLN A 914 19.97 -9.53 18.64
N PHE A 915 19.63 -9.99 19.84
CA PHE A 915 18.55 -9.41 20.65
C PHE A 915 19.15 -8.37 21.60
N PHE A 916 18.48 -7.23 21.80
CA PHE A 916 19.16 -6.05 22.36
C PHE A 916 19.38 -6.10 23.87
N LYS A 917 20.60 -5.68 24.31
CA LYS A 917 21.26 -5.90 25.63
C LYS A 917 22.05 -7.24 25.79
N GLU A 918 22.48 -7.87 24.69
CA GLU A 918 23.49 -8.95 24.76
C GLU A 918 24.78 -8.49 25.49
N SER A 919 25.54 -9.44 26.03
CA SER A 919 26.85 -9.16 26.68
C SER A 919 28.01 -9.20 25.67
N ASN A 920 29.18 -8.65 26.03
CA ASN A 920 30.31 -8.37 25.13
C ASN A 920 31.00 -9.59 24.46
N THR A 921 30.31 -10.26 23.55
CA THR A 921 30.85 -11.20 22.57
C THR A 921 30.98 -10.53 21.22
N LYS A 922 32.22 -10.32 20.74
CA LYS A 922 32.49 -9.74 19.42
C LYS A 922 32.13 -10.75 18.33
N ASN A 923 30.88 -10.70 17.86
CA ASN A 923 30.43 -11.45 16.71
C ASN A 923 31.29 -11.08 15.48
N LYS A 924 31.62 -12.08 14.64
CA LYS A 924 32.40 -11.83 13.43
C LYS A 924 31.61 -10.94 12.49
N LYS A 925 32.27 -9.96 11.85
CA LYS A 925 31.68 -9.28 10.69
C LYS A 925 31.34 -10.34 9.63
N SER A 926 30.08 -10.40 9.23
CA SER A 926 29.68 -10.99 7.95
C SER A 926 30.30 -10.17 6.80
N ALA A 927 30.21 -10.67 5.57
CA ALA A 927 30.70 -9.96 4.38
C ALA A 927 29.80 -8.76 4.01
N ILE A 928 29.83 -7.73 4.86
CA ILE A 928 29.16 -6.44 4.61
C ILE A 928 29.91 -5.77 3.46
N LYS A 929 29.16 -5.20 2.52
CA LYS A 929 29.68 -4.29 1.48
C LYS A 929 30.51 -3.18 2.12
N GLU A 930 31.74 -2.97 1.69
CA GLU A 930 32.62 -1.95 2.29
C GLU A 930 31.94 -0.56 2.25
N LYS A 931 31.87 0.09 3.42
CA LYS A 931 31.32 1.43 3.64
C LYS A 931 32.46 2.30 4.19
N ASP A 932 32.64 3.53 3.68
CA ASP A 932 33.66 4.46 4.16
C ASP A 932 33.19 5.14 5.46
N ARG A 933 33.70 4.73 6.62
CA ARG A 933 33.12 5.07 7.94
C ARG A 933 34.13 5.31 9.06
N LEU A 934 33.77 6.19 9.99
CA LEU A 934 34.58 6.63 11.14
C LEU A 934 33.72 6.74 12.40
N TRP A 935 34.06 5.99 13.45
CA TRP A 935 33.42 6.08 14.77
C TRP A 935 34.30 6.89 15.72
N LEU A 936 33.71 7.88 16.38
CA LEU A 936 34.37 8.70 17.40
C LEU A 936 33.72 8.47 18.75
N ASN A 937 34.52 8.05 19.73
CA ASN A 937 34.12 7.94 21.13
C ASN A 937 34.56 9.20 21.89
N ILE A 938 33.83 9.54 22.95
CA ILE A 938 34.26 10.44 24.01
C ILE A 938 34.07 9.76 25.37
N GLU A 939 35.04 9.96 26.27
CA GLU A 939 35.04 9.42 27.63
C GLU A 939 35.47 10.50 28.64
N SER A 940 34.88 10.51 29.83
CA SER A 940 35.31 11.37 30.95
C SER A 940 36.32 10.66 31.87
N SER A 941 37.25 11.42 32.45
CA SER A 941 38.30 10.88 33.34
C SER A 941 37.81 10.36 34.69
N GLU A 942 36.55 10.60 35.06
CA GLU A 942 35.93 10.04 36.27
C GLU A 942 35.32 8.65 36.03
N GLY A 943 35.07 8.29 34.76
CA GLY A 943 34.46 7.02 34.36
C GLY A 943 32.93 7.04 34.44
N GLY A 944 32.29 6.17 33.65
CA GLY A 944 30.82 6.00 33.65
C GLY A 944 30.03 7.02 32.82
N ALA A 945 30.65 8.10 32.34
CA ALA A 945 30.08 8.98 31.32
C ALA A 945 30.90 8.93 30.03
N SER A 946 30.27 8.44 28.96
CA SER A 946 30.84 8.23 27.62
C SER A 946 29.78 8.48 26.54
N ASN A 947 30.19 8.60 25.28
CA ASN A 947 29.27 8.60 24.13
C ASN A 947 30.03 8.29 22.82
N GLN A 948 29.37 7.60 21.89
CA GLN A 948 29.86 7.36 20.53
C GLN A 948 29.06 8.18 19.50
N ILE A 949 29.70 8.54 18.38
CA ILE A 949 29.06 9.01 17.15
C ILE A 949 29.68 8.32 15.92
N LEU A 950 28.95 8.28 14.81
CA LEU A 950 29.37 7.71 13.53
C LEU A 950 29.28 8.75 12.41
N ILE A 951 30.35 8.91 11.64
CA ILE A 951 30.39 9.64 10.36
C ILE A 951 30.63 8.64 9.22
N GLY A 952 29.81 8.67 8.17
CA GLY A 952 30.03 7.86 6.96
C GLY A 952 29.92 8.67 5.67
N PHE A 953 30.53 8.17 4.58
CA PHE A 953 30.63 8.87 3.30
C PHE A 953 30.03 8.01 2.18
N PHE A 954 29.09 8.55 1.40
CA PHE A 954 28.34 7.80 0.39
C PHE A 954 28.00 8.64 -0.86
N ASP A 955 28.03 8.02 -2.04
CA ASP A 955 27.64 8.64 -3.32
C ASP A 955 26.17 9.09 -3.39
N LYS A 956 25.33 8.63 -2.45
CA LYS A 956 23.89 8.95 -2.36
C LYS A 956 23.55 10.00 -1.30
N ALA A 957 24.50 10.39 -0.45
CA ALA A 957 24.29 11.41 0.59
C ALA A 957 24.85 12.77 0.14
N THR A 958 24.44 13.83 0.81
CA THR A 958 24.92 15.21 0.61
C THR A 958 25.75 15.64 1.83
N ASP A 959 26.16 16.91 1.90
CA ASP A 959 26.75 17.50 3.12
C ASP A 959 25.69 18.28 3.94
N GLY A 960 24.41 18.18 3.57
CA GLY A 960 23.25 18.71 4.28
C GLY A 960 22.57 17.61 5.12
N PHE A 961 21.26 17.77 5.39
CA PHE A 961 20.47 16.75 6.09
C PHE A 961 19.88 15.71 5.12
N ASP A 962 20.26 14.45 5.31
CA ASP A 962 19.85 13.31 4.50
C ASP A 962 19.05 12.28 5.31
N LYS A 963 17.72 12.26 5.07
CA LYS A 963 16.69 11.55 5.86
C LYS A 963 16.95 10.06 6.16
N LEU A 964 17.76 9.37 5.35
CA LEU A 964 18.05 7.93 5.50
C LEU A 964 19.46 7.63 6.03
N TYR A 965 20.31 8.65 6.11
CA TYR A 965 21.73 8.54 6.48
C TYR A 965 22.06 9.28 7.79
N ASP A 966 21.22 10.24 8.21
CA ASP A 966 21.42 11.05 9.42
C ASP A 966 20.53 10.62 10.58
N GLY A 967 21.17 10.26 11.70
CA GLY A 967 20.52 9.89 12.95
C GLY A 967 20.53 11.05 13.93
N GLN A 968 19.43 11.80 14.03
CA GLN A 968 19.29 12.86 15.02
C GLN A 968 19.34 12.29 16.45
N LYS A 969 20.09 12.96 17.33
CA LYS A 969 20.28 12.56 18.72
C LYS A 969 19.08 12.98 19.57
N ILE A 970 18.27 12.01 20.02
CA ILE A 970 17.01 12.25 20.75
C ILE A 970 17.23 12.88 22.14
N THR A 971 18.28 12.50 22.87
CA THR A 971 18.64 13.12 24.16
C THR A 971 20.13 13.39 24.31
N ALA A 972 20.48 14.38 25.13
CA ALA A 972 21.84 14.57 25.63
C ALA A 972 22.05 13.81 26.94
N GLY A 973 23.20 13.14 27.07
CA GLY A 973 23.66 12.56 28.33
C GLY A 973 24.73 13.40 29.00
N TRP A 974 25.18 12.96 30.19
CA TRP A 974 26.18 13.63 31.04
C TRP A 974 27.40 14.15 30.28
N VAL A 975 27.85 13.41 29.27
CA VAL A 975 28.77 13.86 28.23
C VAL A 975 28.13 13.55 26.87
N SER A 976 28.21 14.50 25.94
CA SER A 976 27.65 14.34 24.59
C SER A 976 28.57 14.91 23.53
N LEU A 977 29.20 14.03 22.75
CA LEU A 977 29.70 14.35 21.42
C LEU A 977 28.51 14.33 20.44
N TYR A 978 28.61 15.08 19.34
CA TYR A 978 27.64 15.10 18.24
C TYR A 978 28.28 15.74 17.01
N SER A 979 27.82 15.41 15.81
CA SER A 979 28.02 16.28 14.66
C SER A 979 26.84 17.26 14.51
N LYS A 980 27.04 18.30 13.71
CA LYS A 980 26.11 19.43 13.55
C LYS A 980 25.73 19.63 12.09
N ILE A 981 24.43 19.71 11.85
CA ILE A 981 23.85 20.29 10.63
C ILE A 981 22.96 21.44 11.11
N ASP A 982 23.25 22.65 10.63
CA ASP A 982 22.72 23.92 11.14
C ASP A 982 22.73 24.03 12.68
N THR A 983 21.57 23.87 13.32
CA THR A 983 21.41 23.93 14.79
C THR A 983 21.07 22.59 15.44
N LEU A 984 20.95 21.52 14.66
CA LEU A 984 20.57 20.19 15.14
C LEU A 984 21.80 19.32 15.47
N LYS A 985 21.58 18.30 16.32
CA LYS A 985 22.62 17.45 16.89
C LYS A 985 22.44 16.01 16.41
N TYR A 986 23.48 15.41 15.86
CA TYR A 986 23.43 14.09 15.24
C TYR A 986 24.37 13.11 15.93
N ALA A 987 23.88 11.88 16.11
CA ALA A 987 24.65 10.73 16.59
C ALA A 987 25.23 9.92 15.42
N ILE A 988 24.50 9.88 14.30
CA ILE A 988 24.99 9.37 13.02
C ILE A 988 24.87 10.50 12.00
N GLN A 989 25.88 10.71 11.16
CA GLN A 989 25.78 11.60 10.00
C GLN A 989 26.34 10.93 8.74
N GLY A 990 25.55 10.98 7.66
CA GLY A 990 26.01 10.74 6.30
C GLY A 990 26.60 11.99 5.68
N LEU A 991 27.60 11.81 4.83
CA LEU A 991 28.22 12.86 4.02
C LEU A 991 28.34 12.39 2.58
N SER A 992 28.42 13.32 1.63
CA SER A 992 28.76 12.98 0.24
C SER A 992 30.18 12.38 0.15
N SER A 993 30.43 11.60 -0.91
CA SER A 993 31.62 10.78 -1.17
C SER A 993 32.94 11.34 -0.61
N PHE A 994 33.77 10.46 -0.04
CA PHE A 994 34.97 10.86 0.68
C PHE A 994 35.96 11.67 -0.19
N THR A 995 36.40 12.82 0.31
CA THR A 995 37.52 13.59 -0.23
C THR A 995 38.46 14.00 0.90
N THR A 996 39.76 14.09 0.61
CA THR A 996 40.82 14.36 1.61
C THR A 996 40.77 15.77 2.21
N ASP A 997 39.88 16.63 1.73
CA ASP A 997 39.63 17.99 2.22
C ASP A 997 38.29 18.15 2.96
N LYS A 998 37.53 17.06 3.17
CA LYS A 998 36.29 17.04 3.96
C LYS A 998 36.50 17.61 5.37
N ARG A 999 35.48 18.30 5.86
CA ARG A 999 35.44 18.90 7.21
C ARG A 999 34.09 18.62 7.84
N VAL A 1000 34.10 18.09 9.06
CA VAL A 1000 32.89 17.75 9.82
C VAL A 1000 32.78 18.67 11.01
N SER A 1001 31.64 19.33 11.18
CA SER A 1001 31.41 20.22 12.31
C SER A 1001 30.95 19.43 13.53
N LEU A 1002 31.84 19.29 14.51
CA LEU A 1002 31.53 18.60 15.77
C LEU A 1002 31.02 19.56 16.85
N GLY A 1003 30.38 18.99 17.87
CA GLY A 1003 29.92 19.64 19.07
C GLY A 1003 30.13 18.77 20.29
N PHE A 1004 30.28 19.44 21.42
CA PHE A 1004 30.48 18.85 22.73
C PHE A 1004 29.57 19.56 23.73
N ASP A 1005 28.78 18.81 24.48
CA ASP A 1005 28.15 19.26 25.71
C ASP A 1005 28.62 18.38 26.88
N THR A 1006 28.67 18.96 28.08
CA THR A 1006 28.83 18.22 29.34
C THR A 1006 27.93 18.84 30.41
N TYR A 1007 27.41 17.99 31.29
CA TYR A 1007 26.70 18.39 32.50
C TYR A 1007 27.55 18.21 33.78
N ILE A 1008 28.82 17.82 33.63
CA ILE A 1008 29.78 17.65 34.71
C ILE A 1008 30.49 18.99 34.98
N ASP A 1009 30.02 19.73 35.99
CA ASP A 1009 30.55 21.05 36.39
C ASP A 1009 31.78 20.93 37.33
N ASP A 1010 32.80 20.18 36.91
CA ASP A 1010 34.09 20.11 37.59
C ASP A 1010 35.24 20.28 36.58
N ALA A 1011 36.02 21.36 36.78
CA ALA A 1011 37.10 21.78 35.88
C ALA A 1011 38.39 20.93 36.00
N SER A 1012 38.42 19.91 36.85
CA SER A 1012 39.50 18.90 36.91
C SER A 1012 39.24 17.68 36.03
N VAL A 1013 38.00 17.50 35.54
CA VAL A 1013 37.62 16.41 34.64
C VAL A 1013 38.18 16.67 33.24
N THR A 1014 38.90 15.68 32.73
CA THR A 1014 39.41 15.68 31.35
C THR A 1014 38.56 14.78 30.48
N TYR A 1015 38.40 15.17 29.22
CA TYR A 1015 37.63 14.42 28.23
C TYR A 1015 38.58 13.90 27.16
N ASN A 1016 38.53 12.60 26.91
CA ASN A 1016 39.32 11.93 25.89
C ASN A 1016 38.42 11.67 24.68
N ILE A 1017 38.74 12.28 23.53
CA ILE A 1017 38.11 11.95 22.24
C ILE A 1017 39.04 10.98 21.51
N SER A 1018 38.51 9.83 21.11
CA SER A 1018 39.26 8.77 20.45
C SER A 1018 38.53 8.27 19.20
N ILE A 1019 39.28 7.73 18.25
CA ILE A 1019 38.73 6.91 17.18
C ILE A 1019 38.52 5.51 17.76
N ASP A 1020 37.32 4.95 17.64
CA ASP A 1020 37.03 3.58 18.03
C ASP A 1020 37.54 2.60 16.96
N HIS A 1021 37.04 2.78 15.74
CA HIS A 1021 37.53 2.12 14.54
C HIS A 1021 37.20 2.93 13.27
N ILE A 1022 37.79 2.49 12.15
CA ILE A 1022 37.65 3.06 10.81
C ILE A 1022 37.33 1.94 9.82
N GLU A 1023 36.58 2.24 8.77
CA GLU A 1023 36.36 1.37 7.62
C GLU A 1023 36.57 2.14 6.30
N GLY A 1024 36.89 1.38 5.24
CA GLY A 1024 37.06 1.91 3.89
C GLY A 1024 38.27 2.83 3.71
N VAL A 1025 38.22 3.70 2.70
CA VAL A 1025 39.37 4.51 2.22
C VAL A 1025 39.88 5.52 3.26
N ILE A 1026 39.10 5.81 4.29
CA ILE A 1026 39.49 6.67 5.42
C ILE A 1026 40.71 6.08 6.14
N ASN A 1027 40.83 4.75 6.21
CA ASN A 1027 41.93 4.06 6.90
C ASN A 1027 43.32 4.34 6.26
N ASP A 1028 43.35 4.76 5.00
CA ASP A 1028 44.58 5.13 4.28
C ASP A 1028 44.93 6.63 4.39
N ASN A 1029 44.21 7.40 5.21
CA ASN A 1029 44.31 8.86 5.30
C ASN A 1029 44.45 9.35 6.76
N ASP A 1030 45.15 10.48 6.95
CA ASP A 1030 45.29 11.13 8.26
C ASP A 1030 43.97 11.82 8.68
N VAL A 1031 43.48 11.52 9.89
CA VAL A 1031 42.32 12.21 10.49
C VAL A 1031 42.78 13.28 11.48
N TYR A 1032 42.38 14.53 11.25
CA TYR A 1032 42.77 15.69 12.07
C TYR A 1032 41.59 16.27 12.85
N LEU A 1033 41.65 16.24 14.18
CA LEU A 1033 40.76 17.03 15.04
C LEU A 1033 41.27 18.48 15.11
N VAL A 1034 40.41 19.45 14.80
CA VAL A 1034 40.75 20.88 14.76
C VAL A 1034 39.88 21.65 15.74
N ASP A 1035 40.49 22.16 16.81
CA ASP A 1035 39.88 23.17 17.67
C ASP A 1035 39.88 24.53 16.96
N ASN A 1036 38.86 25.34 17.22
CA ASN A 1036 38.67 26.68 16.65
C ASN A 1036 38.49 27.77 17.72
N GLU A 1037 38.53 27.45 19.02
CA GLU A 1037 38.37 28.41 20.13
C GLU A 1037 39.62 28.54 21.05
N LEU A 1038 40.79 28.06 20.60
CA LEU A 1038 42.12 28.23 21.24
C LEU A 1038 43.09 29.12 20.44
#